data_AF-A0A5C6B5P6-F1
#
_entry.id   AF-A0A5C6B5P6-F1
#
_cell.length_a   1.000
_cell.length_b   1.000
_cell.length_c   1.000
_cell.angle_alpha   90.00
_cell.angle_beta   90.00
_cell.angle_gamma   90.00
#
_symmetry.space_group_name_H-M   'P 1'
#
loop_
_entity.id
_entity.type
_entity.pdbx_description
1 polymer ?
#
loop_
_entity_poly.entity_id
_entity_poly.type
_entity_poly.pdbx_seq_one_letter_code
_entity_poly.pdbx_strand_id
1 'polypeptide(L)'
;MGITTLMEPKFRGDIRYRGAAYIKAERVTITHVTVDRISAVVSDGVGFETHIDRSNGEELQMYCTCFSGEKPLMHCKHLWATILAVESEGLIGGTVKPGHIPPFAADPSPSLSFDADWDEDWDDSEVYGTGSSRSTKIAVKVEKELPAWAQKLQAVSDAMQVGGTVQGTSAKDREIFFEIDIAASDEANQLVIQTSQRERRANGQWGKLKPLKLRPGQLDDVEDEEDRKILAYLAGSTADRGNWHARQAETQSTSFRYLVPFELCGLVLPMICASGHGRYLHGSEKHPVPLAWDEESAWELCLNVQFYDEFDQWRVDGSFQREGDEMQVREPQLIVPGGYIFTETHISEFQDYGVFEWARQLRGGDPISVPNGEENELVDRLFDMPLLPKMILPEALQLEEVRCTPKPRLILRSPRGLKWQSRKLQGEVFFNYDGTNIRATSPQGAVVQRSERRCIPRDRAVEERDWKLLGENGFQRLLDHRRRNADVEINARNLGPGVRTLVGEGWIVEADGSRIHQPLHMGFQIKSGIDWFELHADVDFDGRSIDFPDLLSALSRGDSTVRLDDGSLGILPEEWIAQYGLLAGLGTAEEDHVRFSQNQVGLLDALLSAQDDFKFDQKFDDMRTQLRDFSGIDDINEPDGFKGELRSYQREGLGWLRFLQEFSFGGCLADDMGLGKTIQFLALLQDRKRLSPHGPLPSLVVVPKSLIFNWKEEAKRFTPDLSIIEYVGLERAEQRAKFAETDLILTTYGTLRRDILELKDVQFDYVVLDEAQAIKNAGSQIAKASRLLRAHQRLALSGTPIENHVGDLWSIFEFLNPGMLGRASVFKLHAADSQDAHSRKTLSQALKPFILRRTKKEVAKELPDKFEQTIHCDMGTEQRKLYDELREHYRASLLGAISRDGLGKSKMHVLEALLRLRQAACHPALLDRGRVEDSSAKLDALFLHLDELLDEGHKALVFSQFTSMLSIVRDHLDRRGVVYEYLDGQTRNRQKCVDRFQNDPDCPLFLISLKAGGFGLNLTAADYVFLLDPWWNPAVESQAIDRTHRIGQTKQVFAYRLICRDTVEEKIAELQSKKRDLADAILQADNNIIKTLTMEDLTMLLS
;
A
#
# COMPACT_ATOMS: atom_id res chain seq x y z
N MET A 1 38.98 14.22 -3.90
CA MET A 1 38.19 13.73 -2.76
C MET A 1 36.73 13.93 -3.11
N GLY A 2 35.82 13.08 -2.63
CA GLY A 2 34.39 13.22 -2.92
C GLY A 2 33.71 14.27 -2.04
N ILE A 3 32.55 14.78 -2.48
CA ILE A 3 31.63 15.54 -1.61
C ILE A 3 31.09 14.64 -0.50
N THR A 4 30.85 13.35 -0.79
CA THR A 4 30.46 12.36 0.20
C THR A 4 31.57 12.20 1.23
N THR A 5 32.83 12.07 0.80
CA THR A 5 33.98 11.92 1.70
C THR A 5 34.20 13.14 2.58
N LEU A 6 33.93 14.36 2.07
CA LEU A 6 34.02 15.60 2.86
C LEU A 6 32.86 15.71 3.87
N MET A 7 31.65 15.30 3.50
CA MET A 7 30.46 15.38 4.38
C MET A 7 30.30 14.18 5.31
N GLU A 8 30.96 13.04 5.06
CA GLU A 8 30.82 11.80 5.82
C GLU A 8 30.91 11.97 7.35
N PRO A 9 31.85 12.78 7.91
CA PRO A 9 31.94 13.00 9.35
C PRO A 9 30.74 13.76 9.95
N LYS A 10 30.02 14.55 9.14
CA LYS A 10 28.86 15.33 9.59
C LYS A 10 27.58 14.49 9.75
N PHE A 11 27.52 13.31 9.12
CA PHE A 11 26.35 12.43 9.13
C PHE A 11 26.60 11.12 9.91
N ARG A 12 25.71 10.80 10.86
CA ARG A 12 25.76 9.52 11.60
C ARG A 12 25.57 8.31 10.68
N GLY A 13 26.25 7.21 10.98
CA GLY A 13 26.22 5.98 10.16
C GLY A 13 24.83 5.39 9.93
N ASP A 14 23.91 5.50 10.90
CA ASP A 14 22.51 5.04 10.75
C ASP A 14 21.68 5.91 9.80
N ILE A 15 21.99 7.21 9.74
CA ILE A 15 21.42 8.14 8.75
C ILE A 15 22.02 7.84 7.37
N ARG A 16 23.34 7.61 7.29
CA ARG A 16 24.04 7.32 6.03
C ARG A 16 23.59 6.01 5.38
N TYR A 17 23.43 4.95 6.17
CA TYR A 17 22.88 3.66 5.70
C TYR A 17 21.48 3.81 5.12
N ARG A 18 20.61 4.60 5.78
CA ARG A 18 19.26 4.89 5.29
C ARG A 18 19.28 5.73 4.03
N GLY A 19 20.07 6.80 3.97
CA GLY A 19 20.21 7.65 2.77
C GLY A 19 20.67 6.85 1.54
N ALA A 20 21.66 5.98 1.70
CA ALA A 20 22.12 5.09 0.61
C ALA A 20 21.05 4.09 0.14
N ALA A 21 20.08 3.73 0.98
CA ALA A 21 18.96 2.88 0.58
C ALA A 21 17.92 3.61 -0.29
N TYR A 22 17.83 4.94 -0.24
CA TYR A 22 16.94 5.72 -1.14
C TYR A 22 17.46 5.75 -2.57
N ILE A 23 18.77 5.91 -2.78
CA ILE A 23 19.38 5.78 -4.12
C ILE A 23 19.24 4.36 -4.65
N LYS A 24 19.55 3.34 -3.84
CA LYS A 24 19.37 1.93 -4.24
C LYS A 24 17.91 1.52 -4.50
N ALA A 25 16.95 2.41 -4.25
CA ALA A 25 15.54 2.24 -4.55
C ALA A 25 15.02 3.26 -5.58
N GLU A 26 15.90 4.05 -6.21
CA GLU A 26 15.59 5.09 -7.21
C GLU A 26 14.60 6.15 -6.72
N ARG A 27 14.75 6.56 -5.45
CA ARG A 27 13.84 7.48 -4.74
C ARG A 27 14.35 8.92 -4.63
N VAL A 28 15.41 9.28 -5.34
CA VAL A 28 15.95 10.64 -5.40
C VAL A 28 15.77 11.13 -6.84
N THR A 29 15.33 12.37 -7.01
CA THR A 29 15.23 13.01 -8.33
C THR A 29 15.72 14.45 -8.20
N ILE A 30 16.86 14.75 -8.83
CA ILE A 30 17.39 16.11 -8.90
C ILE A 30 16.49 16.91 -9.86
N THR A 31 15.93 18.02 -9.38
CA THR A 31 14.94 18.83 -10.10
C THR A 31 15.53 20.10 -10.70
N HIS A 32 16.62 20.62 -10.13
CA HIS A 32 17.31 21.80 -10.65
C HIS A 32 18.79 21.79 -10.25
N VAL A 33 19.66 22.19 -11.18
CA VAL A 33 21.11 22.34 -10.95
C VAL A 33 21.55 23.68 -11.53
N THR A 34 22.32 24.42 -10.75
CA THR A 34 22.96 25.68 -11.13
C THR A 34 24.38 25.69 -10.57
N VAL A 35 25.21 26.66 -10.96
CA VAL A 35 26.61 26.82 -10.52
C VAL A 35 26.75 26.72 -8.99
N ASP A 36 25.79 27.26 -8.23
CA ASP A 36 25.84 27.42 -6.76
C ASP A 36 24.69 26.76 -5.99
N ARG A 37 23.68 26.17 -6.64
CA ARG A 37 22.54 25.50 -5.98
C ARG A 37 22.13 24.22 -6.71
N ILE A 38 21.88 23.17 -5.94
CA ILE A 38 21.19 21.95 -6.36
C ILE A 38 19.89 21.80 -5.57
N SER A 39 18.80 21.47 -6.27
CA SER A 39 17.50 21.09 -5.71
C SER A 39 17.15 19.67 -6.10
N ALA A 40 16.61 18.89 -5.16
CA ALA A 40 16.14 17.52 -5.41
C ALA A 40 14.95 17.13 -4.54
N VAL A 41 14.10 16.25 -5.05
CA VAL A 41 13.00 15.63 -4.29
C VAL A 41 13.39 14.21 -3.90
N VAL A 42 13.15 13.85 -2.65
CA VAL A 42 13.38 12.50 -2.11
C VAL A 42 12.06 11.89 -1.67
N SER A 43 11.67 10.76 -2.27
CA SER A 43 10.39 10.09 -2.00
C SER A 43 10.51 9.06 -0.87
N ASP A 44 9.82 9.30 0.24
CA ASP A 44 9.70 8.37 1.38
C ASP A 44 8.24 8.15 1.75
N GLY A 45 7.43 7.77 0.75
CA GLY A 45 5.96 7.71 0.86
C GLY A 45 5.28 9.08 0.68
N VAL A 46 5.98 10.16 1.07
CA VAL A 46 5.71 11.55 0.68
C VAL A 46 6.99 12.12 0.04
N GLY A 47 6.85 13.08 -0.88
CA GLY A 47 7.98 13.79 -1.46
C GLY A 47 8.53 14.84 -0.50
N PHE A 48 9.83 14.75 -0.18
CA PHE A 48 10.56 15.74 0.61
C PHE A 48 11.52 16.51 -0.29
N GLU A 49 11.38 17.83 -0.33
CA GLU A 49 12.31 18.70 -1.04
C GLU A 49 13.61 18.84 -0.25
N THR A 50 14.72 18.94 -0.97
CA THR A 50 16.07 19.14 -0.47
C THR A 50 16.78 20.19 -1.31
N HIS A 51 17.54 21.07 -0.67
CA HIS A 51 18.43 22.02 -1.34
C HIS A 51 19.84 21.92 -0.77
N ILE A 52 20.83 22.04 -1.64
CA ILE A 52 22.25 22.12 -1.30
C ILE A 52 22.79 23.39 -1.98
N ASP A 53 23.10 24.39 -1.18
CA ASP A 53 23.55 25.72 -1.61
C ASP A 53 25.03 25.92 -1.27
N ARG A 54 25.81 26.45 -2.22
CA ARG A 54 27.23 26.75 -2.06
C ARG A 54 27.42 28.22 -1.68
N SER A 55 27.62 28.51 -0.40
CA SER A 55 27.89 29.88 0.05
C SER A 55 29.38 30.22 -0.10
N ASN A 56 29.67 31.23 -0.93
CA ASN A 56 31.00 31.81 -1.18
C ASN A 56 32.09 30.81 -1.66
N GLY A 57 31.72 29.60 -2.09
CA GLY A 57 32.66 28.56 -2.55
C GLY A 57 33.37 27.76 -1.45
N GLU A 58 33.21 28.13 -0.18
CA GLU A 58 33.90 27.51 0.97
C GLU A 58 33.00 26.56 1.78
N GLU A 59 31.70 26.86 1.91
CA GLU A 59 30.75 26.07 2.70
C GLU A 59 29.50 25.62 1.92
N LEU A 60 28.86 24.55 2.41
CA LEU A 60 27.57 24.05 1.96
C LEU A 60 26.49 24.30 3.01
N GLN A 61 25.45 25.02 2.63
CA GLN A 61 24.19 25.11 3.37
C GLN A 61 23.22 24.06 2.84
N MET A 62 22.49 23.40 3.74
CA MET A 62 21.69 22.22 3.42
C MET A 62 20.31 22.33 4.06
N TYR A 63 19.25 22.26 3.26
CA TYR A 63 17.86 22.36 3.70
C TYR A 63 17.06 21.13 3.29
N CYS A 64 16.07 20.74 4.11
CA CYS A 64 15.09 19.72 3.73
C CYS A 64 13.75 19.97 4.43
N THR A 65 12.63 19.79 3.71
CA THR A 65 11.27 19.99 4.25
C THR A 65 10.84 18.93 5.27
N CYS A 66 11.68 17.93 5.58
CA CYS A 66 11.39 16.94 6.63
C CYS A 66 11.63 17.44 8.07
N PHE A 67 11.83 18.75 8.27
CA PHE A 67 12.03 19.37 9.58
C PHE A 67 10.89 20.34 9.92
N SER A 68 10.21 20.09 11.04
CA SER A 68 9.14 20.92 11.58
C SER A 68 9.30 21.11 13.10
N GLY A 69 10.31 21.89 13.51
CA GLY A 69 10.56 22.21 14.93
C GLY A 69 11.79 23.09 15.18
N GLU A 70 11.78 23.79 16.31
CA GLU A 70 12.68 24.93 16.63
C GLU A 70 14.14 24.58 17.01
N LYS A 71 14.71 23.47 16.53
CA LYS A 71 16.14 23.13 16.78
C LYS A 71 16.86 22.61 15.54
N PRO A 72 17.90 23.32 15.03
CA PRO A 72 18.61 22.92 13.83
C PRO A 72 19.60 21.77 14.11
N LEU A 73 19.24 20.56 13.66
CA LEU A 73 20.16 19.42 13.53
C LEU A 73 20.34 19.11 12.04
N MET A 74 21.27 19.83 11.41
CA MET A 74 21.49 20.06 9.96
C MET A 74 21.57 18.84 9.01
N HIS A 75 21.44 17.59 9.48
CA HIS A 75 21.86 16.41 8.71
C HIS A 75 20.82 15.27 8.77
N CYS A 76 19.95 15.18 7.75
CA CYS A 76 18.90 14.16 7.65
C CYS A 76 19.18 13.08 6.58
N LYS A 77 18.37 12.01 6.56
CA LYS A 77 18.52 10.89 5.62
C LYS A 77 18.29 11.29 4.16
N HIS A 78 17.43 12.29 3.90
CA HIS A 78 17.14 12.80 2.57
C HIS A 78 18.32 13.60 2.03
N LEU A 79 18.88 14.52 2.83
CA LEU A 79 20.09 15.27 2.49
C LEU A 79 21.27 14.34 2.16
N TRP A 80 21.48 13.26 2.92
CA TRP A 80 22.52 12.28 2.58
C TRP A 80 22.24 11.54 1.26
N ALA A 81 20.98 11.25 0.96
CA ALA A 81 20.59 10.68 -0.33
C ALA A 81 20.84 11.67 -1.48
N THR A 82 20.56 12.96 -1.30
CA THR A 82 20.88 14.00 -2.30
C THR A 82 22.38 14.16 -2.51
N ILE A 83 23.20 14.22 -1.45
CA ILE A 83 24.67 14.31 -1.55
C ILE A 83 25.26 13.12 -2.33
N LEU A 84 24.80 11.90 -2.05
CA LEU A 84 25.21 10.72 -2.79
C LEU A 84 24.77 10.76 -4.26
N ALA A 85 23.58 11.30 -4.57
CA ALA A 85 23.05 11.37 -5.93
C ALA A 85 23.88 12.33 -6.80
N VAL A 86 24.16 13.52 -6.25
CA VAL A 86 25.04 14.55 -6.85
C VAL A 86 26.42 14.00 -7.18
N GLU A 87 26.98 13.15 -6.32
CA GLU A 87 28.27 12.50 -6.59
C GLU A 87 28.16 11.38 -7.65
N SER A 88 27.07 10.60 -7.65
CA SER A 88 26.85 9.55 -8.65
C SER A 88 26.50 10.06 -10.05
N GLU A 89 25.88 11.23 -10.15
CA GLU A 89 25.55 11.90 -11.42
C GLU A 89 26.70 12.80 -11.93
N GLY A 90 27.80 12.92 -11.17
CA GLY A 90 28.98 13.68 -11.58
C GLY A 90 28.81 15.21 -11.56
N LEU A 91 27.82 15.71 -10.82
CA LEU A 91 27.38 17.12 -10.79
C LEU A 91 28.31 18.01 -9.93
N ILE A 92 29.62 17.88 -10.10
CA ILE A 92 30.67 18.70 -9.47
C ILE A 92 31.82 18.86 -10.47
N GLY A 93 32.05 20.08 -10.96
CA GLY A 93 33.02 20.38 -12.03
C GLY A 93 34.51 20.28 -11.65
N GLY A 94 34.88 19.57 -10.58
CA GLY A 94 36.27 19.49 -10.14
C GLY A 94 36.51 18.64 -8.89
N THR A 95 37.75 18.68 -8.37
CA THR A 95 38.11 17.92 -7.16
C THR A 95 37.84 18.71 -5.88
N VAL A 96 36.91 18.20 -5.06
CA VAL A 96 36.57 18.79 -3.75
C VAL A 96 37.78 18.74 -2.81
N LYS A 97 38.00 19.85 -2.06
CA LYS A 97 39.02 19.98 -1.02
C LYS A 97 38.40 20.59 0.26
N PRO A 98 38.96 20.36 1.46
CA PRO A 98 38.54 21.10 2.65
C PRO A 98 38.70 22.61 2.44
N GLY A 99 37.61 23.37 2.64
CA GLY A 99 37.58 24.83 2.42
C GLY A 99 37.48 25.27 0.95
N HIS A 100 37.34 24.36 -0.03
CA HIS A 100 37.08 24.76 -1.42
C HIS A 100 36.23 23.73 -2.17
N ILE A 101 35.06 24.18 -2.63
CA ILE A 101 34.05 23.34 -3.27
C ILE A 101 33.83 23.85 -4.71
N PRO A 102 34.12 23.02 -5.74
CA PRO A 102 33.88 23.38 -7.14
C PRO A 102 32.39 23.67 -7.42
N PRO A 103 32.07 24.40 -8.50
CA PRO A 103 30.68 24.61 -8.92
C PRO A 103 30.02 23.29 -9.31
N PHE A 104 28.68 23.24 -9.21
CA PHE A 104 27.90 22.03 -9.47
C PHE A 104 27.62 21.74 -10.96
N ALA A 105 28.08 22.61 -11.85
CA ALA A 105 28.02 22.42 -13.30
C ALA A 105 29.43 22.44 -13.89
N ALA A 106 29.69 21.56 -14.86
CA ALA A 106 30.89 21.57 -15.69
C ALA A 106 30.51 22.07 -17.09
N ASP A 107 31.16 23.13 -17.56
CA ASP A 107 30.77 23.85 -18.76
C ASP A 107 31.64 23.42 -19.98
N PRO A 108 31.04 22.85 -21.05
CA PRO A 108 31.78 22.35 -22.21
C PRO A 108 31.78 23.37 -23.36
N SER A 109 32.68 24.35 -23.33
CA SER A 109 32.84 25.33 -24.41
C SER A 109 33.63 24.78 -25.61
N PRO A 110 33.15 24.98 -26.85
CA PRO A 110 33.96 24.93 -28.06
C PRO A 110 34.23 26.35 -28.60
N SER A 111 35.49 26.65 -28.90
CA SER A 111 35.93 27.95 -29.42
C SER A 111 35.79 28.08 -30.94
N LEU A 112 35.39 29.27 -31.41
CA LEU A 112 35.84 29.84 -32.69
C LEU A 112 36.04 31.37 -32.52
N SER A 113 36.85 31.98 -33.38
CA SER A 113 37.36 33.35 -33.24
C SER A 113 37.31 34.13 -34.57
N PHE A 114 37.87 35.35 -34.57
CA PHE A 114 37.77 36.43 -35.57
C PHE A 114 36.43 37.21 -35.47
N ASP A 115 36.39 38.55 -35.47
CA ASP A 115 37.47 39.52 -35.76
C ASP A 115 37.43 40.86 -34.97
N ALA A 116 38.56 41.57 -35.09
CA ALA A 116 38.95 42.95 -34.76
C ALA A 116 37.91 44.09 -34.94
N ASP A 117 38.07 45.34 -34.46
CA ASP A 117 39.00 46.03 -33.52
C ASP A 117 38.44 47.47 -33.24
N TRP A 118 39.21 48.34 -32.56
CA TRP A 118 39.06 49.81 -32.37
C TRP A 118 38.02 50.22 -31.31
N ASP A 119 38.41 50.72 -30.13
CA ASP A 119 39.04 52.03 -29.77
C ASP A 119 38.00 53.17 -29.66
N GLU A 120 38.09 54.15 -28.74
CA GLU A 120 39.17 54.54 -27.82
C GLU A 120 38.60 55.17 -26.52
N ASP A 121 39.45 55.46 -25.52
CA ASP A 121 39.10 55.98 -24.19
C ASP A 121 38.49 57.40 -24.16
N TRP A 122 37.78 57.75 -23.07
CA TRP A 122 38.27 58.81 -22.16
C TRP A 122 37.61 58.80 -20.76
N ASP A 123 38.28 59.46 -19.81
CA ASP A 123 38.16 59.30 -18.35
C ASP A 123 37.64 60.58 -17.64
N ASP A 124 37.63 60.54 -16.30
CA ASP A 124 37.50 61.62 -15.31
C ASP A 124 36.12 62.27 -15.05
N SER A 125 35.58 62.00 -13.85
CA SER A 125 35.52 62.89 -12.66
C SER A 125 35.26 64.43 -12.84
N GLU A 126 34.74 65.24 -11.90
CA GLU A 126 34.56 65.16 -10.43
C GLU A 126 33.37 66.07 -9.92
N VAL A 127 32.59 65.59 -8.93
CA VAL A 127 32.28 66.23 -7.61
C VAL A 127 31.43 67.55 -7.41
N TYR A 128 30.56 67.51 -6.37
CA TYR A 128 29.84 68.56 -5.57
C TYR A 128 28.90 69.64 -6.20
N GLY A 129 27.79 69.97 -5.48
CA GLY A 129 27.08 71.27 -5.61
C GLY A 129 25.61 71.34 -5.12
N THR A 130 25.30 72.14 -4.09
CA THR A 130 23.96 72.27 -3.45
C THR A 130 23.17 73.56 -3.81
N GLY A 131 21.83 73.52 -3.92
CA GLY A 131 20.95 74.47 -3.19
C GLY A 131 19.93 75.43 -3.89
N SER A 132 18.62 75.06 -3.84
CA SER A 132 17.46 75.85 -3.33
C SER A 132 16.82 77.12 -4.00
N SER A 133 15.48 77.09 -4.17
CA SER A 133 14.46 78.20 -4.20
C SER A 133 14.30 79.05 -5.50
N ARG A 134 13.21 79.79 -5.88
CA ARG A 134 11.90 80.33 -5.32
C ARG A 134 11.04 80.92 -6.52
N SER A 135 9.75 81.36 -6.50
CA SER A 135 8.47 80.93 -5.88
C SER A 135 7.21 81.82 -6.26
N THR A 136 6.05 81.24 -6.66
CA THR A 136 4.63 81.79 -6.61
C THR A 136 4.17 82.95 -7.58
N LYS A 137 2.89 83.41 -7.76
CA LYS A 137 1.62 83.45 -6.94
C LYS A 137 0.31 83.95 -7.69
N ILE A 138 -0.88 84.00 -7.00
CA ILE A 138 -2.12 84.89 -7.16
C ILE A 138 -3.25 84.51 -8.20
N ALA A 139 -4.60 84.75 -8.07
CA ALA A 139 -5.65 84.88 -6.99
C ALA A 139 -7.13 85.00 -7.60
N VAL A 140 -8.29 84.44 -7.10
CA VAL A 140 -9.31 84.72 -6.00
C VAL A 140 -10.54 85.67 -6.29
N LYS A 141 -11.82 85.25 -5.99
CA LYS A 141 -13.02 86.10 -5.59
C LYS A 141 -14.24 85.32 -4.97
N VAL A 142 -15.35 85.98 -4.55
CA VAL A 142 -16.34 85.58 -3.45
C VAL A 142 -17.88 85.86 -3.75
N GLU A 143 -18.80 85.41 -2.87
CA GLU A 143 -20.25 85.03 -2.95
C GLU A 143 -21.38 86.08 -2.58
N LYS A 144 -22.66 85.64 -2.45
CA LYS A 144 -23.77 86.27 -1.66
C LYS A 144 -25.03 85.39 -1.37
N GLU A 145 -25.82 85.70 -0.32
CA GLU A 145 -27.04 84.98 0.18
C GLU A 145 -28.28 85.87 0.53
N LEU A 146 -29.47 85.24 0.75
CA LEU A 146 -30.74 85.74 1.36
C LEU A 146 -31.65 84.52 1.80
N PRO A 147 -32.77 84.66 2.57
CA PRO A 147 -33.06 85.48 3.76
C PRO A 147 -33.79 84.72 4.92
N ALA A 148 -34.00 85.39 6.07
CA ALA A 148 -34.27 84.76 7.37
C ALA A 148 -35.68 84.22 7.72
N TRP A 149 -36.69 84.26 6.84
CA TRP A 149 -37.99 83.65 7.16
C TRP A 149 -38.02 82.13 6.88
N ALA A 150 -37.33 81.69 5.82
CA ALA A 150 -37.14 80.28 5.52
C ALA A 150 -36.39 79.54 6.66
N GLN A 151 -35.40 80.22 7.24
CA GLN A 151 -34.60 79.72 8.38
C GLN A 151 -35.42 79.35 9.62
N LYS A 152 -36.66 79.84 9.77
CA LYS A 152 -37.56 79.50 10.89
C LYS A 152 -38.56 78.38 10.61
N LEU A 153 -38.85 78.08 9.35
CA LEU A 153 -39.64 76.89 8.99
C LEU A 153 -38.76 75.63 8.95
N GLN A 154 -37.51 75.78 8.49
CA GLN A 154 -36.52 74.70 8.46
C GLN A 154 -36.37 74.02 9.84
N ALA A 155 -36.05 74.81 10.88
CA ALA A 155 -35.81 74.32 12.24
C ALA A 155 -37.01 73.64 12.93
N VAL A 156 -38.23 73.72 12.37
CA VAL A 156 -39.41 72.97 12.85
C VAL A 156 -39.58 71.66 12.06
N SER A 157 -39.22 71.66 10.77
CA SER A 157 -39.17 70.45 9.93
C SER A 157 -38.10 69.48 10.41
N ASP A 158 -36.92 69.99 10.77
CA ASP A 158 -35.74 69.18 11.15
C ASP A 158 -35.91 68.45 12.51
N ALA A 159 -37.00 68.71 13.25
CA ALA A 159 -37.18 68.28 14.64
C ALA A 159 -38.15 67.09 14.84
N MET A 160 -38.81 66.57 13.78
CA MET A 160 -39.94 65.64 13.95
C MET A 160 -39.91 64.31 13.16
N GLN A 161 -38.90 64.04 12.32
CA GLN A 161 -38.73 62.71 11.72
C GLN A 161 -37.25 62.28 11.71
N VAL A 162 -36.96 61.20 12.42
CA VAL A 162 -35.67 60.48 12.39
C VAL A 162 -35.98 59.00 12.13
N GLY A 163 -35.33 58.41 11.13
CA GLY A 163 -35.54 56.99 10.77
C GLY A 163 -35.40 56.63 9.29
N GLY A 164 -35.00 57.57 8.42
CA GLY A 164 -34.87 57.31 6.98
C GLY A 164 -33.66 57.99 6.34
N THR A 165 -32.83 57.17 5.67
CA THR A 165 -31.95 57.48 4.52
C THR A 165 -30.84 58.55 4.62
N VAL A 166 -29.63 58.10 4.25
CA VAL A 166 -28.62 58.79 3.41
C VAL A 166 -27.82 59.95 4.02
N GLN A 167 -26.51 59.73 4.18
CA GLN A 167 -25.51 60.80 4.03
C GLN A 167 -25.37 61.11 2.53
N GLY A 168 -25.94 62.23 2.08
CA GLY A 168 -25.89 62.62 0.68
C GLY A 168 -24.60 63.36 0.34
N THR A 169 -23.75 62.74 -0.49
CA THR A 169 -22.78 63.47 -1.33
C THR A 169 -23.47 63.88 -2.64
N SER A 170 -23.07 65.01 -3.21
CA SER A 170 -23.69 65.51 -4.44
C SER A 170 -23.31 64.62 -5.63
N ALA A 171 -24.31 63.98 -6.24
CA ALA A 171 -24.15 63.33 -7.55
C ALA A 171 -23.52 64.31 -8.55
N LYS A 172 -22.55 63.80 -9.30
CA LYS A 172 -21.94 64.50 -10.43
C LYS A 172 -22.26 63.68 -11.66
N ASP A 173 -22.96 64.25 -12.64
CA ASP A 173 -23.08 63.66 -13.96
C ASP A 173 -21.68 63.23 -14.46
N ARG A 174 -21.45 61.92 -14.46
CA ARG A 174 -20.17 61.25 -14.75
C ARG A 174 -20.46 60.16 -15.74
N GLU A 175 -19.99 60.37 -16.96
CA GLU A 175 -20.19 59.47 -18.08
C GLU A 175 -18.90 58.67 -18.28
N ILE A 176 -19.02 57.35 -18.38
CA ILE A 176 -17.91 56.40 -18.54
C ILE A 176 -17.88 55.92 -19.99
N PHE A 177 -16.69 55.56 -20.48
CA PHE A 177 -16.49 55.00 -21.80
C PHE A 177 -15.51 53.82 -21.77
N PHE A 178 -15.79 52.85 -22.62
CA PHE A 178 -14.93 51.70 -22.87
C PHE A 178 -14.30 51.86 -24.26
N GLU A 179 -13.02 52.21 -24.28
CA GLU A 179 -12.27 52.56 -25.48
C GLU A 179 -11.39 51.39 -25.91
N ILE A 180 -11.74 50.76 -27.04
CA ILE A 180 -10.98 49.65 -27.62
C ILE A 180 -9.76 50.22 -28.36
N ASP A 181 -8.56 49.79 -27.97
CA ASP A 181 -7.29 50.22 -28.57
C ASP A 181 -6.86 49.20 -29.62
N ILE A 182 -7.18 49.48 -30.90
CA ILE A 182 -6.90 48.57 -32.03
C ILE A 182 -5.41 48.24 -32.11
N ALA A 183 -4.54 49.26 -32.06
CA ALA A 183 -3.11 49.08 -32.23
C ALA A 183 -2.49 48.27 -31.08
N ALA A 184 -2.87 48.57 -29.83
CA ALA A 184 -2.39 47.80 -28.68
C ALA A 184 -2.97 46.38 -28.64
N SER A 185 -4.18 46.15 -29.19
CA SER A 185 -4.78 44.81 -29.26
C SER A 185 -4.08 43.90 -30.29
N ASP A 186 -3.74 44.47 -31.45
CA ASP A 186 -3.00 43.78 -32.53
C ASP A 186 -1.55 43.47 -32.08
N GLU A 187 -0.89 44.37 -31.34
CA GLU A 187 0.44 44.14 -30.73
C GLU A 187 0.40 43.10 -29.60
N ALA A 188 -0.63 43.13 -28.75
CA ALA A 188 -0.76 42.21 -27.60
C ALA A 188 -1.29 40.82 -27.96
N ASN A 189 -1.82 40.62 -29.17
CA ASN A 189 -2.58 39.42 -29.56
C ASN A 189 -3.77 39.14 -28.59
N GLN A 190 -4.31 40.19 -27.93
CA GLN A 190 -5.37 40.14 -26.92
C GLN A 190 -6.17 41.43 -26.95
N LEU A 191 -7.45 41.41 -26.58
CA LEU A 191 -8.27 42.62 -26.55
C LEU A 191 -7.81 43.61 -25.46
N VAL A 192 -7.43 44.82 -25.86
CA VAL A 192 -7.05 45.92 -24.96
C VAL A 192 -8.20 46.93 -24.85
N ILE A 193 -8.82 46.98 -23.67
CA ILE A 193 -9.85 47.98 -23.33
C ILE A 193 -9.26 49.01 -22.38
N GLN A 194 -9.36 50.29 -22.76
CA GLN A 194 -9.09 51.43 -21.88
C GLN A 194 -10.39 51.97 -21.31
N THR A 195 -10.45 52.24 -20.00
CA THR A 195 -11.59 52.92 -19.39
C THR A 195 -11.31 54.40 -19.20
N SER A 196 -12.28 55.24 -19.56
CA SER A 196 -12.19 56.68 -19.41
C SER A 196 -13.52 57.30 -18.94
N GLN A 197 -13.46 58.52 -18.42
CA GLN A 197 -14.59 59.24 -17.86
C GLN A 197 -14.60 60.71 -18.30
N ARG A 198 -15.78 61.33 -18.31
CA ARG A 198 -15.95 62.79 -18.28
C ARG A 198 -16.95 63.20 -17.20
N GLU A 199 -16.59 64.22 -16.42
CA GLU A 199 -17.48 64.85 -15.44
C GLU A 199 -18.08 66.12 -16.04
N ARG A 200 -19.36 66.37 -15.79
CA ARG A 200 -20.01 67.63 -16.15
C ARG A 200 -19.53 68.76 -15.23
N ARG A 201 -19.17 69.88 -15.82
CA ARG A 201 -18.72 71.08 -15.10
C ARG A 201 -19.92 71.86 -14.58
N ALA A 202 -19.70 72.68 -13.55
CA ALA A 202 -20.72 73.56 -12.96
C ALA A 202 -21.34 74.60 -13.93
N ASN A 203 -20.82 74.73 -15.17
CA ASN A 203 -21.44 75.52 -16.24
C ASN A 203 -22.30 74.68 -17.21
N GLY A 204 -22.63 73.43 -16.85
CA GLY A 204 -23.46 72.51 -17.63
C GLY A 204 -22.74 71.81 -18.80
N GLN A 205 -21.51 72.22 -19.14
CA GLN A 205 -20.71 71.63 -20.21
C GLN A 205 -19.88 70.43 -19.72
N TRP A 206 -19.72 69.43 -20.58
CA TRP A 206 -18.82 68.30 -20.30
C TRP A 206 -17.36 68.72 -20.16
N GLY A 207 -16.65 68.09 -19.23
CA GLY A 207 -15.19 68.19 -19.12
C GLY A 207 -14.48 67.46 -20.26
N LYS A 208 -13.18 67.71 -20.41
CA LYS A 208 -12.32 66.83 -21.23
C LYS A 208 -12.33 65.43 -20.63
N LEU A 209 -12.30 64.43 -21.52
CA LEU A 209 -12.11 63.02 -21.19
C LEU A 209 -10.81 62.82 -20.37
N LYS A 210 -10.84 61.88 -19.43
CA LYS A 210 -9.68 61.44 -18.63
C LYS A 210 -9.75 59.94 -18.35
N PRO A 211 -8.62 59.24 -18.17
CA PRO A 211 -8.58 57.87 -17.68
C PRO A 211 -9.42 57.64 -16.40
N LEU A 212 -10.19 56.54 -16.37
CA LEU A 212 -11.02 56.15 -15.23
C LEU A 212 -10.18 55.41 -14.19
N LYS A 213 -9.73 56.13 -13.16
CA LYS A 213 -8.83 55.61 -12.14
C LYS A 213 -9.59 55.16 -10.87
N LEU A 214 -10.06 53.91 -10.88
CA LEU A 214 -10.77 53.28 -9.74
C LEU A 214 -9.82 52.46 -8.85
N ARG A 215 -10.06 52.50 -7.54
CA ARG A 215 -9.37 51.65 -6.55
C ARG A 215 -10.15 50.35 -6.30
N PRO A 216 -9.48 49.23 -5.96
CA PRO A 216 -10.16 48.05 -5.46
C PRO A 216 -11.05 48.42 -4.26
N GLY A 217 -12.35 48.13 -4.34
CA GLY A 217 -13.36 48.52 -3.35
C GLY A 217 -14.08 49.86 -3.58
N GLN A 218 -13.84 50.57 -4.70
CA GLN A 218 -14.59 51.78 -5.10
C GLN A 218 -15.51 51.54 -6.32
N LEU A 219 -16.03 50.31 -6.48
CA LEU A 219 -17.01 49.99 -7.54
C LEU A 219 -18.42 50.51 -7.21
N ASP A 220 -18.75 50.69 -5.94
CA ASP A 220 -20.02 51.27 -5.50
C ASP A 220 -20.09 52.81 -5.71
N ASP A 221 -18.97 53.45 -6.08
CA ASP A 221 -18.90 54.86 -6.51
C ASP A 221 -19.27 55.05 -8.02
N VAL A 222 -19.92 54.06 -8.63
CA VAL A 222 -20.43 54.08 -10.01
C VAL A 222 -21.95 54.03 -9.98
N GLU A 223 -22.58 55.13 -10.43
CA GLU A 223 -24.04 55.34 -10.33
C GLU A 223 -24.84 54.46 -11.29
N ASP A 224 -24.27 54.10 -12.45
CA ASP A 224 -24.88 53.20 -13.43
C ASP A 224 -24.64 51.72 -13.08
N GLU A 225 -25.65 50.87 -13.27
CA GLU A 225 -25.57 49.44 -12.91
C GLU A 225 -24.89 48.58 -13.98
N GLU A 226 -24.95 48.93 -15.25
CA GLU A 226 -24.32 48.17 -16.34
C GLU A 226 -22.83 48.50 -16.43
N ASP A 227 -22.45 49.78 -16.39
CA ASP A 227 -21.05 50.21 -16.28
C ASP A 227 -20.36 49.55 -15.07
N ARG A 228 -21.04 49.50 -13.92
CA ARG A 228 -20.52 48.89 -12.69
C ARG A 228 -20.33 47.37 -12.82
N LYS A 229 -21.17 46.66 -13.57
CA LYS A 229 -20.99 45.23 -13.88
C LYS A 229 -19.81 45.02 -14.85
N ILE A 230 -19.75 45.80 -15.94
CA ILE A 230 -18.64 45.73 -16.92
C ILE A 230 -17.30 46.00 -16.21
N LEU A 231 -17.23 47.03 -15.37
CA LEU A 231 -16.04 47.37 -14.58
C LEU A 231 -15.67 46.29 -13.55
N ALA A 232 -16.64 45.56 -13.00
CA ALA A 232 -16.37 44.43 -12.11
C ALA A 232 -15.75 43.24 -12.86
N TYR A 233 -16.21 42.93 -14.08
CA TYR A 233 -15.59 41.91 -14.94
C TYR A 233 -14.18 42.32 -15.38
N LEU A 234 -14.00 43.57 -15.82
CA LEU A 234 -12.67 44.11 -16.19
C LEU A 234 -11.71 44.16 -15.00
N ALA A 235 -12.18 44.44 -13.79
CA ALA A 235 -11.34 44.39 -12.58
C ALA A 235 -10.82 42.98 -12.23
N GLY A 236 -11.39 41.92 -12.81
CA GLY A 236 -10.87 40.55 -12.74
C GLY A 236 -9.83 40.21 -13.80
N SER A 237 -9.59 41.07 -14.79
CA SER A 237 -8.65 40.83 -15.89
C SER A 237 -7.24 41.37 -15.60
N THR A 238 -6.25 40.96 -16.40
CA THR A 238 -4.86 41.41 -16.24
C THR A 238 -4.65 42.84 -16.73
N ALA A 239 -3.95 43.66 -15.93
CA ALA A 239 -3.56 45.01 -16.36
C ALA A 239 -2.45 44.97 -17.42
N ASP A 240 -2.51 45.89 -18.38
CA ASP A 240 -1.48 46.10 -19.41
C ASP A 240 -0.10 46.43 -18.78
N ARG A 241 0.93 45.69 -19.20
CA ARG A 241 2.31 45.77 -18.70
C ARG A 241 3.35 46.14 -19.77
N GLY A 242 2.91 46.41 -21.01
CA GLY A 242 3.81 46.65 -22.15
C GLY A 242 4.54 47.99 -22.06
N ASN A 243 3.85 49.04 -21.65
CA ASN A 243 4.39 50.41 -21.70
C ASN A 243 5.37 50.72 -20.54
N TRP A 244 6.53 51.29 -20.84
CA TRP A 244 7.55 51.69 -19.85
C TRP A 244 6.99 52.64 -18.77
N HIS A 245 6.06 53.54 -19.13
CA HIS A 245 5.41 54.44 -18.18
C HIS A 245 4.42 53.75 -17.24
N ALA A 246 3.92 52.55 -17.56
CA ALA A 246 3.05 51.78 -16.67
C ALA A 246 3.84 51.18 -15.49
N ARG A 247 5.05 50.67 -15.75
CA ARG A 247 5.91 50.02 -14.74
C ARG A 247 6.30 50.93 -13.57
N GLN A 248 6.26 52.24 -13.73
CA GLN A 248 6.61 53.19 -12.66
C GLN A 248 5.41 53.54 -11.74
N ALA A 249 4.19 53.08 -12.06
CA ALA A 249 2.97 53.42 -11.32
C ALA A 249 2.53 52.37 -10.27
N GLU A 250 3.15 51.18 -10.27
CA GLU A 250 2.73 49.99 -9.50
C GLU A 250 2.88 50.14 -7.96
N THR A 251 3.37 51.27 -7.44
CA THR A 251 3.34 51.58 -6.00
C THR A 251 2.11 52.37 -5.53
N GLN A 252 1.38 53.10 -6.40
CA GLN A 252 0.26 53.97 -5.95
C GLN A 252 -0.95 54.19 -6.90
N SER A 253 -1.04 53.63 -8.13
CA SER A 253 -2.21 53.92 -9.00
C SER A 253 -2.90 52.73 -9.66
N THR A 254 -4.16 52.50 -9.25
CA THR A 254 -5.35 52.22 -10.09
C THR A 254 -5.10 51.92 -11.58
N SER A 255 -5.35 50.69 -12.00
CA SER A 255 -5.41 50.29 -13.42
C SER A 255 -6.59 50.98 -14.14
N PHE A 256 -6.41 51.24 -15.44
CA PHE A 256 -7.42 51.81 -16.34
C PHE A 256 -7.27 51.31 -17.80
N ARG A 257 -6.34 50.38 -18.04
CA ARG A 257 -6.15 49.64 -19.29
C ARG A 257 -6.08 48.16 -18.94
N TYR A 258 -6.85 47.35 -19.65
CA TYR A 258 -7.17 45.97 -19.32
C TYR A 258 -6.89 45.09 -20.53
N LEU A 259 -6.06 44.06 -20.34
CA LEU A 259 -5.98 42.92 -21.25
C LEU A 259 -7.11 41.97 -20.88
N VAL A 260 -8.00 41.70 -21.82
CA VAL A 260 -9.20 40.87 -21.61
C VAL A 260 -8.95 39.48 -22.21
N PRO A 261 -8.93 38.41 -21.38
CA PRO A 261 -8.93 37.03 -21.85
C PRO A 261 -10.15 36.73 -22.75
N PHE A 262 -9.98 35.86 -23.75
CA PHE A 262 -11.03 35.59 -24.73
C PHE A 262 -12.29 34.96 -24.10
N GLU A 263 -12.13 34.19 -23.02
CA GLU A 263 -13.24 33.61 -22.25
C GLU A 263 -14.12 34.66 -21.56
N LEU A 264 -13.61 35.89 -21.38
CA LEU A 264 -14.37 37.03 -20.86
C LEU A 264 -14.93 37.92 -21.97
N CYS A 265 -14.38 37.90 -23.20
CA CYS A 265 -14.86 38.72 -24.31
C CYS A 265 -16.34 38.47 -24.63
N GLY A 266 -16.77 37.20 -24.70
CA GLY A 266 -18.18 36.84 -24.97
C GLY A 266 -19.20 37.24 -23.89
N LEU A 267 -18.73 37.63 -22.70
CA LEU A 267 -19.59 38.24 -21.66
C LEU A 267 -19.49 39.78 -21.69
N VAL A 268 -18.29 40.32 -21.89
CA VAL A 268 -18.00 41.74 -21.71
C VAL A 268 -18.35 42.57 -22.96
N LEU A 269 -18.11 42.06 -24.17
CA LEU A 269 -18.36 42.81 -25.41
C LEU A 269 -19.85 43.08 -25.68
N PRO A 270 -20.78 42.11 -25.56
CA PRO A 270 -22.21 42.38 -25.74
C PRO A 270 -22.72 43.43 -24.74
N MET A 271 -22.25 43.40 -23.49
CA MET A 271 -22.59 44.38 -22.46
C MET A 271 -22.07 45.79 -22.78
N ILE A 272 -20.84 45.91 -23.31
CA ILE A 272 -20.24 47.19 -23.73
C ILE A 272 -20.96 47.82 -24.92
N CYS A 273 -21.48 47.00 -25.85
CA CYS A 273 -22.32 47.48 -26.93
C CYS A 273 -23.72 47.87 -26.44
N ALA A 274 -24.34 47.05 -25.59
CA ALA A 274 -25.67 47.29 -25.04
C ALA A 274 -25.76 48.60 -24.22
N SER A 275 -24.73 48.94 -23.45
CA SER A 275 -24.69 50.21 -22.70
C SER A 275 -24.50 51.45 -23.59
N GLY A 276 -24.12 51.27 -24.87
CA GLY A 276 -23.81 52.37 -25.79
C GLY A 276 -22.53 53.15 -25.43
N HIS A 277 -21.77 52.71 -24.42
CA HIS A 277 -20.55 53.37 -23.94
C HIS A 277 -19.26 52.83 -24.61
N GLY A 278 -19.36 51.78 -25.43
CA GLY A 278 -18.27 51.20 -26.23
C GLY A 278 -17.90 52.02 -27.48
N ARG A 279 -16.60 52.24 -27.71
CA ARG A 279 -16.07 52.91 -28.92
C ARG A 279 -14.60 52.57 -29.19
N TYR A 280 -14.07 52.95 -30.35
CA TYR A 280 -12.62 52.93 -30.60
C TYR A 280 -11.87 54.11 -29.96
N LEU A 281 -10.65 53.83 -29.49
CA LEU A 281 -9.70 54.85 -29.06
C LEU A 281 -9.34 55.78 -30.24
N HIS A 282 -9.21 57.08 -29.97
CA HIS A 282 -9.00 58.15 -30.97
C HIS A 282 -10.20 58.45 -31.90
N GLY A 283 -11.39 57.89 -31.63
CA GLY A 283 -12.65 58.32 -32.28
C GLY A 283 -13.00 59.80 -32.05
N SER A 284 -13.93 60.33 -32.85
CA SER A 284 -14.29 61.76 -32.86
C SER A 284 -14.92 62.25 -31.54
N GLU A 285 -14.18 63.04 -30.75
CA GLU A 285 -14.66 63.62 -29.47
C GLU A 285 -15.99 64.40 -29.57
N LYS A 286 -16.36 64.87 -30.77
CA LYS A 286 -17.57 65.68 -31.00
C LYS A 286 -18.83 64.87 -31.30
N HIS A 287 -18.65 63.69 -31.90
CA HIS A 287 -19.73 62.80 -32.32
C HIS A 287 -19.24 61.35 -32.16
N PRO A 288 -19.35 60.76 -30.94
CA PRO A 288 -19.07 59.35 -30.77
C PRO A 288 -20.14 58.54 -31.52
N VAL A 289 -19.69 57.63 -32.38
CA VAL A 289 -20.51 56.52 -32.87
C VAL A 289 -20.28 55.37 -31.88
N PRO A 290 -21.33 54.85 -31.21
CA PRO A 290 -21.20 53.69 -30.34
C PRO A 290 -20.98 52.42 -31.20
N LEU A 291 -20.28 51.45 -30.64
CA LEU A 291 -20.20 50.11 -31.24
C LEU A 291 -21.49 49.35 -30.96
N ALA A 292 -22.09 48.80 -32.01
CA ALA A 292 -23.21 47.87 -31.91
C ALA A 292 -22.70 46.43 -31.76
N TRP A 293 -23.54 45.57 -31.14
CA TRP A 293 -23.36 44.13 -31.21
C TRP A 293 -24.12 43.60 -32.42
N ASP A 294 -23.53 42.65 -33.14
CA ASP A 294 -24.15 41.96 -34.26
C ASP A 294 -24.90 40.72 -33.75
N GLU A 295 -26.22 40.68 -33.96
CA GLU A 295 -27.09 39.57 -33.53
C GLU A 295 -27.22 38.46 -34.61
N GLU A 296 -26.54 38.59 -35.76
CA GLU A 296 -26.56 37.61 -36.85
C GLU A 296 -25.58 36.44 -36.62
N SER A 297 -25.58 35.47 -37.53
CA SER A 297 -24.77 34.26 -37.42
C SER A 297 -23.25 34.55 -37.45
N ALA A 298 -22.50 33.79 -36.65
CA ALA A 298 -21.05 33.91 -36.51
C ALA A 298 -20.33 33.55 -37.82
N TRP A 299 -19.43 34.42 -38.26
CA TRP A 299 -18.69 34.28 -39.51
C TRP A 299 -17.85 32.99 -39.54
N GLU A 300 -17.82 32.29 -40.68
CA GLU A 300 -16.88 31.21 -40.97
C GLU A 300 -15.72 31.73 -41.83
N LEU A 301 -14.47 31.26 -41.59
CA LEU A 301 -13.34 31.55 -42.48
C LEU A 301 -13.28 30.54 -43.63
N CYS A 302 -13.37 31.05 -44.86
CA CYS A 302 -13.24 30.30 -46.10
C CYS A 302 -11.92 30.61 -46.81
N LEU A 303 -11.19 29.56 -47.23
CA LEU A 303 -10.07 29.68 -48.16
C LEU A 303 -10.59 29.51 -49.59
N ASN A 304 -10.50 30.58 -50.37
CA ASN A 304 -10.91 30.61 -51.77
C ASN A 304 -9.68 30.30 -52.63
N VAL A 305 -9.65 29.15 -53.32
CA VAL A 305 -8.56 28.78 -54.24
C VAL A 305 -9.02 29.00 -55.68
N GLN A 306 -8.42 29.97 -56.37
CA GLN A 306 -8.85 30.37 -57.72
C GLN A 306 -7.66 30.47 -58.69
N PHE A 307 -7.89 30.14 -59.96
CA PHE A 307 -6.92 30.34 -61.04
C PHE A 307 -7.19 31.67 -61.74
N TYR A 308 -6.14 32.45 -61.98
CA TYR A 308 -6.23 33.75 -62.64
C TYR A 308 -5.56 33.71 -64.01
N ASP A 309 -6.37 33.58 -65.07
CA ASP A 309 -5.95 33.54 -66.48
C ASP A 309 -5.02 34.70 -66.88
N GLU A 310 -5.21 35.90 -66.29
CA GLU A 310 -4.40 37.09 -66.57
C GLU A 310 -2.94 36.99 -66.08
N PHE A 311 -2.66 36.07 -65.14
CA PHE A 311 -1.35 35.94 -64.47
C PHE A 311 -0.73 34.53 -64.57
N ASP A 312 -1.43 33.56 -65.18
CA ASP A 312 -1.01 32.14 -65.28
C ASP A 312 -0.66 31.52 -63.91
N GLN A 313 -1.44 31.88 -62.89
CA GLN A 313 -1.18 31.55 -61.48
C GLN A 313 -2.46 31.21 -60.73
N TRP A 314 -2.32 30.26 -59.81
CA TRP A 314 -3.27 29.98 -58.75
C TRP A 314 -3.07 30.98 -57.60
N ARG A 315 -4.15 31.38 -56.92
CA ARG A 315 -4.10 32.12 -55.65
C ARG A 315 -4.94 31.45 -54.58
N VAL A 316 -4.50 31.58 -53.34
CA VAL A 316 -5.29 31.32 -52.13
C VAL A 316 -5.59 32.65 -51.46
N ASP A 317 -6.85 33.04 -51.48
CA ASP A 317 -7.39 34.24 -50.85
C ASP A 317 -8.32 33.86 -49.67
N GLY A 318 -8.54 34.79 -48.75
CA GLY A 318 -9.36 34.57 -47.55
C GLY A 318 -10.63 35.41 -47.53
N SER A 319 -11.77 34.75 -47.31
CA SER A 319 -13.07 35.42 -47.07
C SER A 319 -13.68 34.97 -45.75
N PHE A 320 -14.41 35.88 -45.11
CA PHE A 320 -15.39 35.54 -44.07
C PHE A 320 -16.75 35.39 -44.75
N GLN A 321 -17.46 34.30 -44.46
CA GLN A 321 -18.77 34.01 -45.04
C GLN A 321 -19.80 33.68 -43.95
N ARG A 322 -21.03 34.17 -44.13
CA ARG A 322 -22.23 33.73 -43.38
C ARG A 322 -23.41 33.55 -44.32
N GLU A 323 -24.66 33.56 -43.83
CA GLU A 323 -25.88 33.10 -44.53
C GLU A 323 -26.34 33.98 -45.73
N GLY A 324 -25.49 34.12 -46.75
CA GLY A 324 -25.71 34.90 -47.97
C GLY A 324 -24.68 36.02 -48.19
N ASP A 325 -23.93 36.38 -47.16
CA ASP A 325 -22.95 37.47 -47.16
C ASP A 325 -21.50 36.99 -47.18
N GLU A 326 -20.64 37.74 -47.87
CA GLU A 326 -19.19 37.55 -47.95
C GLU A 326 -18.47 38.88 -47.64
N MET A 327 -17.47 38.82 -46.77
CA MET A 327 -16.62 39.94 -46.33
C MET A 327 -15.15 39.53 -46.53
N GLN A 328 -14.32 40.37 -47.14
CA GLN A 328 -12.90 40.06 -47.31
C GLN A 328 -12.15 40.10 -45.98
N VAL A 329 -11.17 39.21 -45.76
CA VAL A 329 -10.41 39.11 -44.50
C VAL A 329 -9.59 40.38 -44.15
N ARG A 330 -9.49 41.32 -45.09
CA ARG A 330 -8.84 42.64 -44.94
C ARG A 330 -9.80 43.80 -44.57
N GLU A 331 -11.11 43.58 -44.55
CA GLU A 331 -12.11 44.61 -44.19
C GLU A 331 -12.24 44.88 -42.67
N PRO A 332 -12.10 43.87 -41.77
CA PRO A 332 -12.07 44.11 -40.33
C PRO A 332 -10.94 45.04 -39.86
N GLN A 333 -11.26 45.99 -39.00
CA GLN A 333 -10.28 46.87 -38.35
C GLN A 333 -9.43 46.11 -37.31
N LEU A 334 -10.02 45.12 -36.64
CA LEU A 334 -9.36 44.22 -35.69
C LEU A 334 -10.00 42.82 -35.75
N ILE A 335 -9.19 41.79 -35.51
CA ILE A 335 -9.63 40.39 -35.32
C ILE A 335 -8.90 39.88 -34.08
N VAL A 336 -9.62 39.34 -33.10
CA VAL A 336 -9.05 38.91 -31.80
C VAL A 336 -9.09 37.38 -31.69
N PRO A 337 -8.03 36.72 -31.15
CA PRO A 337 -8.04 35.29 -30.87
C PRO A 337 -9.21 34.89 -29.98
N GLY A 338 -9.86 33.76 -30.27
CA GLY A 338 -11.07 33.33 -29.58
C GLY A 338 -12.38 33.89 -30.15
N GLY A 339 -12.36 34.34 -31.42
CA GLY A 339 -13.58 34.40 -32.23
C GLY A 339 -14.34 35.72 -32.28
N TYR A 340 -13.67 36.87 -32.36
CA TYR A 340 -14.34 38.18 -32.50
C TYR A 340 -13.76 39.06 -33.61
N ILE A 341 -14.65 39.61 -34.44
CA ILE A 341 -14.37 40.51 -35.57
C ILE A 341 -14.91 41.91 -35.26
N PHE A 342 -14.11 42.92 -35.59
CA PHE A 342 -14.39 44.33 -35.29
C PHE A 342 -14.42 45.14 -36.59
N THR A 343 -15.59 45.69 -36.94
CA THR A 343 -15.81 46.56 -38.10
C THR A 343 -15.87 48.03 -37.69
N GLU A 344 -16.10 48.97 -38.62
CA GLU A 344 -16.21 50.41 -38.27
C GLU A 344 -17.34 50.74 -37.29
N THR A 345 -18.36 49.86 -37.17
CA THR A 345 -19.60 50.14 -36.43
C THR A 345 -20.14 48.97 -35.60
N HIS A 346 -19.83 47.72 -35.95
CA HIS A 346 -20.35 46.51 -35.31
C HIS A 346 -19.23 45.57 -34.87
N ILE A 347 -19.48 44.84 -33.78
CA ILE A 347 -18.67 43.69 -33.33
C ILE A 347 -19.47 42.41 -33.61
N SER A 348 -18.85 41.46 -34.31
CA SER A 348 -19.46 40.20 -34.74
C SER A 348 -18.68 39.00 -34.20
N GLU A 349 -19.36 37.87 -33.99
CA GLU A 349 -18.71 36.60 -33.66
C GLU A 349 -18.07 35.95 -34.90
N PHE A 350 -17.00 35.20 -34.68
CA PHE A 350 -16.24 34.44 -35.67
C PHE A 350 -15.95 33.03 -35.15
N GLN A 351 -16.27 32.02 -35.95
CA GLN A 351 -16.07 30.62 -35.60
C GLN A 351 -14.59 30.23 -35.73
N ASP A 352 -13.80 30.55 -34.69
CA ASP A 352 -12.34 30.42 -34.70
C ASP A 352 -11.87 29.01 -35.05
N TYR A 353 -12.39 27.97 -34.38
CA TYR A 353 -11.96 26.57 -34.52
C TYR A 353 -10.43 26.33 -34.45
N GLY A 354 -9.65 27.31 -33.97
CA GLY A 354 -8.18 27.30 -33.99
C GLY A 354 -7.56 27.69 -35.32
N VAL A 355 -8.34 28.22 -36.28
CA VAL A 355 -7.86 28.76 -37.56
C VAL A 355 -7.60 30.27 -37.53
N PHE A 356 -7.65 30.95 -36.37
CA PHE A 356 -7.28 32.37 -36.25
C PHE A 356 -5.96 32.76 -36.95
N GLU A 357 -4.93 31.92 -36.89
CA GLU A 357 -3.65 32.22 -37.56
C GLU A 357 -3.77 32.33 -39.09
N TRP A 358 -4.72 31.61 -39.72
CA TRP A 358 -5.02 31.80 -41.15
C TRP A 358 -5.59 33.19 -41.41
N ALA A 359 -6.58 33.63 -40.63
CA ALA A 359 -7.13 34.98 -40.74
C ALA A 359 -6.05 36.06 -40.55
N ARG A 360 -5.14 35.87 -39.58
CA ARG A 360 -4.04 36.80 -39.31
C ARG A 360 -3.04 36.88 -40.48
N GLN A 361 -2.62 35.74 -41.03
CA GLN A 361 -1.68 35.72 -42.15
C GLN A 361 -2.30 36.29 -43.43
N LEU A 362 -3.57 35.97 -43.74
CA LEU A 362 -4.26 36.45 -44.94
C LEU A 362 -4.63 37.95 -44.87
N ARG A 363 -4.85 38.49 -43.65
CA ARG A 363 -5.00 39.94 -43.42
C ARG A 363 -3.69 40.70 -43.62
N GLY A 364 -2.56 40.14 -43.17
CA GLY A 364 -1.26 40.82 -43.14
C GLY A 364 -0.31 40.59 -44.33
N GLY A 365 -0.47 39.51 -45.09
CA GLY A 365 0.42 39.12 -46.19
C GLY A 365 -0.12 39.40 -47.60
N ASP A 366 0.74 39.27 -48.60
CA ASP A 366 0.34 39.22 -50.02
C ASP A 366 -0.40 37.89 -50.34
N PRO A 367 -1.30 37.84 -51.34
CA PRO A 367 -2.00 36.63 -51.73
C PRO A 367 -1.04 35.50 -52.11
N ILE A 368 -1.24 34.30 -51.53
CA ILE A 368 -0.39 33.13 -51.76
C ILE A 368 -0.54 32.72 -53.23
N SER A 369 0.42 33.10 -54.05
CA SER A 369 0.38 32.92 -55.51
C SER A 369 1.30 31.76 -55.92
N VAL A 370 0.77 30.78 -56.65
CA VAL A 370 1.44 29.53 -57.03
C VAL A 370 1.43 29.36 -58.56
N PRO A 371 2.54 28.96 -59.20
CA PRO A 371 2.60 28.75 -60.65
C PRO A 371 1.62 27.67 -61.15
N ASN A 372 1.17 27.82 -62.40
CA ASN A 372 0.44 26.78 -63.12
C ASN A 372 1.32 25.52 -63.27
N GLY A 373 0.81 24.35 -62.85
CA GLY A 373 1.54 23.08 -62.79
C GLY A 373 1.97 22.65 -61.38
N GLU A 374 1.87 23.53 -60.37
CA GLU A 374 2.16 23.22 -58.96
C GLU A 374 0.88 23.06 -58.09
N GLU A 375 -0.32 23.14 -58.69
CA GLU A 375 -1.60 23.14 -57.97
C GLU A 375 -1.85 21.90 -57.11
N ASN A 376 -1.28 20.75 -57.49
CA ASN A 376 -1.36 19.52 -56.73
C ASN A 376 -0.53 19.63 -55.42
N GLU A 377 0.69 20.18 -55.47
CA GLU A 377 1.51 20.36 -54.28
C GLU A 377 0.94 21.45 -53.34
N LEU A 378 0.28 22.47 -53.90
CA LEU A 378 -0.49 23.43 -53.11
C LEU A 378 -1.60 22.73 -52.29
N VAL A 379 -2.45 21.93 -52.95
CA VAL A 379 -3.53 21.18 -52.28
C VAL A 379 -2.98 20.19 -51.25
N ASP A 380 -1.88 19.51 -51.56
CA ASP A 380 -1.21 18.61 -50.62
C ASP A 380 -0.74 19.33 -49.34
N ARG A 381 -0.02 20.46 -49.51
CA ARG A 381 0.50 21.25 -48.38
C ARG A 381 -0.62 21.91 -47.56
N LEU A 382 -1.79 22.15 -48.15
CA LEU A 382 -2.98 22.60 -47.41
C LEU A 382 -3.55 21.46 -46.54
N PHE A 383 -3.73 20.26 -47.08
CA PHE A 383 -4.28 19.13 -46.32
C PHE A 383 -3.33 18.56 -45.23
N ASP A 384 -2.02 18.76 -45.33
CA ASP A 384 -1.06 18.40 -44.28
C ASP A 384 -1.09 19.35 -43.06
N MET A 385 -1.84 20.45 -43.11
CA MET A 385 -1.90 21.44 -42.02
C MET A 385 -2.63 20.91 -40.76
N PRO A 386 -2.27 21.37 -39.55
CA PRO A 386 -2.90 20.91 -38.31
C PRO A 386 -4.39 21.23 -38.22
N LEU A 387 -4.76 22.42 -38.70
CA LEU A 387 -6.11 22.99 -38.71
C LEU A 387 -6.28 23.74 -40.03
N LEU A 388 -7.37 23.47 -40.73
CA LEU A 388 -7.63 23.94 -42.08
C LEU A 388 -9.03 24.56 -42.13
N PRO A 389 -9.18 25.82 -42.58
CA PRO A 389 -10.49 26.43 -42.78
C PRO A 389 -11.25 25.74 -43.91
N LYS A 390 -12.53 26.09 -44.06
CA LYS A 390 -13.40 25.59 -45.12
C LYS A 390 -12.83 26.00 -46.48
N MET A 391 -12.47 25.03 -47.33
CA MET A 391 -11.85 25.31 -48.63
C MET A 391 -12.89 25.31 -49.75
N ILE A 392 -12.90 26.38 -50.55
CA ILE A 392 -13.63 26.45 -51.83
C ILE A 392 -12.63 26.14 -52.94
N LEU A 393 -12.63 24.86 -53.38
CA LEU A 393 -11.80 24.34 -54.47
C LEU A 393 -12.63 24.18 -55.75
N PRO A 394 -12.09 24.53 -56.95
CA PRO A 394 -12.75 24.24 -58.22
C PRO A 394 -12.74 22.73 -58.52
N GLU A 395 -13.70 22.28 -59.35
CA GLU A 395 -14.01 20.85 -59.59
C GLU A 395 -12.78 19.96 -59.92
N ALA A 396 -11.78 20.51 -60.61
CA ALA A 396 -10.54 19.79 -60.95
C ALA A 396 -9.76 19.29 -59.71
N LEU A 397 -9.75 20.08 -58.64
CA LEU A 397 -8.95 19.88 -57.42
C LEU A 397 -9.73 19.25 -56.26
N GLN A 398 -11.03 18.96 -56.44
CA GLN A 398 -11.83 18.36 -55.39
C GLN A 398 -11.44 16.88 -55.14
N LEU A 399 -11.42 16.53 -53.85
CA LEU A 399 -11.25 15.16 -53.34
C LEU A 399 -12.57 14.69 -52.70
N GLU A 400 -12.88 13.40 -52.82
CA GLU A 400 -14.07 12.82 -52.20
C GLU A 400 -13.86 12.60 -50.70
N GLU A 401 -14.68 13.23 -49.85
CA GLU A 401 -14.65 13.03 -48.40
C GLU A 401 -15.29 11.69 -48.03
N VAL A 402 -14.50 10.74 -47.52
CA VAL A 402 -14.98 9.42 -47.09
C VAL A 402 -14.75 9.22 -45.60
N ARG A 403 -15.83 9.05 -44.85
CA ARG A 403 -15.79 8.81 -43.39
C ARG A 403 -15.68 7.32 -43.11
N CYS A 404 -14.65 6.91 -42.38
CA CYS A 404 -14.52 5.55 -41.85
C CYS A 404 -14.09 5.56 -40.38
N THR A 405 -14.51 4.53 -39.63
CA THR A 405 -14.12 4.34 -38.24
C THR A 405 -12.69 3.81 -38.16
N PRO A 406 -11.76 4.46 -37.43
CA PRO A 406 -10.40 3.95 -37.29
C PRO A 406 -10.35 2.64 -36.52
N LYS A 407 -9.29 1.85 -36.76
CA LYS A 407 -8.93 0.71 -35.90
C LYS A 407 -7.73 1.08 -35.03
N PRO A 408 -7.85 1.06 -33.68
CA PRO A 408 -6.77 1.45 -32.80
C PRO A 408 -5.68 0.37 -32.69
N ARG A 409 -4.42 0.81 -32.59
CA ARG A 409 -3.22 -0.02 -32.50
C ARG A 409 -2.25 0.55 -31.46
N LEU A 410 -1.70 -0.33 -30.63
CA LEU A 410 -0.75 0.02 -29.56
C LEU A 410 0.55 -0.77 -29.77
N ILE A 411 1.67 -0.06 -29.90
CA ILE A 411 3.01 -0.66 -30.07
C ILE A 411 3.84 -0.37 -28.82
N LEU A 412 4.07 -1.39 -28.01
CA LEU A 412 4.88 -1.35 -26.79
C LEU A 412 6.36 -1.60 -27.09
N ARG A 413 7.25 -0.93 -26.36
CA ARG A 413 8.70 -1.13 -26.44
C ARG A 413 9.35 -1.25 -25.06
N SER A 414 10.22 -2.23 -24.90
CA SER A 414 11.08 -2.33 -23.72
C SER A 414 12.22 -1.31 -23.77
N PRO A 415 12.59 -0.67 -22.64
CA PRO A 415 13.79 0.16 -22.57
C PRO A 415 15.05 -0.65 -22.93
N ARG A 416 15.86 -0.15 -23.87
CA ARG A 416 17.08 -0.84 -24.34
C ARG A 416 18.04 -1.11 -23.17
N GLY A 417 18.42 -2.38 -23.00
CA GLY A 417 19.45 -2.82 -22.05
C GLY A 417 18.92 -3.34 -20.72
N LEU A 418 17.65 -3.08 -20.37
CA LEU A 418 16.96 -3.77 -19.29
C LEU A 418 16.00 -4.81 -19.88
N LYS A 419 15.81 -5.92 -19.15
CA LYS A 419 14.70 -6.85 -19.41
C LYS A 419 13.36 -6.16 -19.09
N TRP A 420 12.25 -6.78 -19.46
CA TRP A 420 10.86 -6.37 -19.15
C TRP A 420 10.53 -6.24 -17.63
N GLN A 421 11.53 -6.35 -16.75
CA GLN A 421 11.51 -6.07 -15.31
C GLN A 421 11.50 -4.56 -14.98
N SER A 422 11.60 -3.67 -15.98
CA SER A 422 11.43 -2.23 -15.77
C SER A 422 10.04 -1.93 -15.22
N ARG A 423 9.96 -1.13 -14.14
CA ARG A 423 8.71 -0.85 -13.41
C ARG A 423 7.63 -0.18 -14.25
N LYS A 424 8.03 0.44 -15.37
CA LYS A 424 7.17 1.08 -16.35
C LYS A 424 7.65 0.72 -17.76
N LEU A 425 6.70 0.58 -18.68
CA LEU A 425 6.88 0.29 -20.09
C LEU A 425 6.29 1.44 -20.91
N GLN A 426 6.83 1.70 -22.10
CA GLN A 426 6.40 2.82 -22.96
C GLN A 426 5.76 2.28 -24.25
N GLY A 427 4.76 3.01 -24.76
CA GLY A 427 4.03 2.64 -25.97
C GLY A 427 3.75 3.82 -26.89
N GLU A 428 3.69 3.54 -28.19
CA GLU A 428 3.21 4.44 -29.24
C GLU A 428 1.79 4.03 -29.66
N VAL A 429 0.91 5.01 -29.88
CA VAL A 429 -0.50 4.79 -30.21
C VAL A 429 -0.77 5.22 -31.65
N PHE A 430 -1.42 4.36 -32.43
CA PHE A 430 -1.75 4.58 -33.83
C PHE A 430 -3.23 4.29 -34.10
N PHE A 431 -3.81 5.03 -35.04
CA PHE A 431 -5.14 4.79 -35.59
C PHE A 431 -5.00 4.42 -37.07
N ASN A 432 -5.57 3.28 -37.46
CA ASN A 432 -5.59 2.84 -38.86
C ASN A 432 -6.87 3.31 -39.54
N TYR A 433 -6.74 4.24 -40.49
CA TYR A 433 -7.80 4.72 -41.37
C TYR A 433 -7.60 4.08 -42.75
N ASP A 434 -8.47 3.12 -43.08
CA ASP A 434 -8.47 2.30 -44.29
C ASP A 434 -7.06 1.93 -44.81
N GLY A 435 -6.34 1.13 -44.02
CA GLY A 435 -4.97 0.68 -44.31
C GLY A 435 -3.87 1.65 -43.88
N THR A 436 -4.15 2.96 -43.79
CA THR A 436 -3.16 3.99 -43.46
C THR A 436 -3.02 4.16 -41.95
N ASN A 437 -1.81 3.97 -41.40
CA ASN A 437 -1.54 4.13 -39.97
C ASN A 437 -1.09 5.57 -39.66
N ILE A 438 -1.89 6.33 -38.92
CA ILE A 438 -1.51 7.64 -38.37
C ILE A 438 -1.23 7.50 -36.88
N ARG A 439 -0.15 8.11 -36.39
CA ARG A 439 0.15 8.17 -34.95
C ARG A 439 -0.84 9.13 -34.27
N ALA A 440 -1.37 8.77 -33.10
CA ALA A 440 -2.38 9.55 -32.39
C ALA A 440 -1.97 11.01 -32.16
N THR A 441 -0.68 11.24 -31.89
CA THR A 441 -0.04 12.57 -31.71
C THR A 441 0.28 13.32 -33.01
N SER A 442 -0.11 12.82 -34.19
CA SER A 442 0.00 13.58 -35.45
C SER A 442 -0.95 14.79 -35.45
N PRO A 443 -0.49 15.97 -35.90
CA PRO A 443 -1.33 17.16 -35.99
C PRO A 443 -2.37 17.08 -37.12
N GLN A 444 -2.08 16.36 -38.22
CA GLN A 444 -2.91 16.28 -39.44
C GLN A 444 -4.40 16.07 -39.13
N GLY A 445 -5.28 16.86 -39.74
CA GLY A 445 -6.73 16.76 -39.58
C GLY A 445 -7.39 15.62 -40.36
N ALA A 446 -6.79 15.19 -41.47
CA ALA A 446 -7.33 14.19 -42.38
C ALA A 446 -6.25 13.28 -42.99
N VAL A 447 -6.66 12.21 -43.68
CA VAL A 447 -5.81 11.25 -44.36
C VAL A 447 -6.03 11.35 -45.87
N VAL A 448 -5.03 11.82 -46.62
CA VAL A 448 -5.14 12.01 -48.07
C VAL A 448 -4.68 10.74 -48.81
N GLN A 449 -5.60 10.09 -49.51
CA GLN A 449 -5.35 8.89 -50.31
C GLN A 449 -5.35 9.26 -51.81
N ARG A 450 -4.26 9.91 -52.26
CA ARG A 450 -4.15 10.51 -53.61
C ARG A 450 -4.41 9.52 -54.75
N SER A 451 -3.93 8.28 -54.63
CA SER A 451 -4.15 7.20 -55.61
C SER A 451 -5.61 6.85 -55.84
N GLU A 452 -6.49 7.24 -54.90
CA GLU A 452 -7.90 6.92 -54.87
C GLU A 452 -8.79 8.17 -54.88
N ARG A 453 -8.18 9.36 -55.07
CA ARG A 453 -8.80 10.71 -55.03
C ARG A 453 -9.68 10.99 -53.80
N ARG A 454 -9.39 10.32 -52.68
CA ARG A 454 -10.18 10.39 -51.44
C ARG A 454 -9.44 11.07 -50.29
N CYS A 455 -10.20 11.71 -49.43
CA CYS A 455 -9.74 12.32 -48.18
C CYS A 455 -10.59 11.77 -47.02
N ILE A 456 -9.94 11.24 -45.98
CA ILE A 456 -10.62 10.65 -44.81
C ILE A 456 -10.43 11.59 -43.61
N PRO A 457 -11.45 12.34 -43.16
CA PRO A 457 -11.33 13.18 -41.98
C PRO A 457 -11.17 12.32 -40.72
N ARG A 458 -10.27 12.71 -39.81
CA ARG A 458 -10.04 11.96 -38.57
C ARG A 458 -11.18 12.19 -37.58
N ASP A 459 -11.93 11.14 -37.28
CA ASP A 459 -12.93 11.15 -36.21
C ASP A 459 -12.26 11.28 -34.82
N ARG A 460 -12.08 12.54 -34.38
CA ARG A 460 -11.50 12.86 -33.08
C ARG A 460 -12.35 12.40 -31.90
N ALA A 461 -13.66 12.21 -32.07
CA ALA A 461 -14.53 11.73 -31.00
C ALA A 461 -14.34 10.23 -30.73
N VAL A 462 -14.06 9.45 -31.80
CA VAL A 462 -13.58 8.07 -31.67
C VAL A 462 -12.19 8.04 -31.03
N GLU A 463 -11.23 8.85 -31.50
CA GLU A 463 -9.87 8.89 -30.92
C GLU A 463 -9.90 9.21 -29.41
N GLU A 464 -10.71 10.16 -28.96
CA GLU A 464 -10.77 10.57 -27.54
C GLU A 464 -11.47 9.51 -26.66
N ARG A 465 -12.44 8.75 -27.19
CA ARG A 465 -13.02 7.58 -26.50
C ARG A 465 -11.98 6.48 -26.32
N ASP A 466 -11.18 6.20 -27.35
CA ASP A 466 -10.12 5.20 -27.32
C ASP A 466 -8.98 5.61 -26.37
N TRP A 467 -8.68 6.92 -26.28
CA TRP A 467 -7.81 7.48 -25.24
C TRP A 467 -8.34 7.27 -23.81
N LYS A 468 -9.66 7.40 -23.60
CA LYS A 468 -10.28 7.16 -22.28
C LYS A 468 -10.18 5.69 -21.88
N LEU A 469 -10.39 4.76 -22.82
CA LEU A 469 -10.27 3.31 -22.58
C LEU A 469 -8.83 2.92 -22.16
N LEU A 470 -7.80 3.51 -22.79
CA LEU A 470 -6.40 3.37 -22.36
C LEU A 470 -6.20 3.84 -20.92
N GLY A 471 -6.74 5.03 -20.57
CA GLY A 471 -6.65 5.59 -19.22
C GLY A 471 -7.28 4.70 -18.14
N GLU A 472 -8.48 4.18 -18.41
CA GLU A 472 -9.20 3.27 -17.51
C GLU A 472 -8.48 1.94 -17.31
N ASN A 473 -7.76 1.46 -18.33
CA ASN A 473 -6.91 0.27 -18.27
C ASN A 473 -5.48 0.53 -17.75
N GLY A 474 -5.22 1.70 -17.18
CA GLY A 474 -3.98 2.00 -16.45
C GLY A 474 -2.80 2.51 -17.29
N PHE A 475 -3.04 2.90 -18.55
CA PHE A 475 -2.05 3.58 -19.38
C PHE A 475 -2.06 5.09 -19.10
N GLN A 476 -0.91 5.67 -18.75
CA GLN A 476 -0.75 7.09 -18.49
C GLN A 476 -0.32 7.81 -19.79
N ARG A 477 -1.16 8.74 -20.30
CA ARG A 477 -0.87 9.56 -21.50
C ARG A 477 0.31 10.51 -21.23
N LEU A 478 1.28 10.55 -22.14
CA LEU A 478 2.47 11.40 -22.04
C LEU A 478 2.25 12.71 -22.80
N LEU A 479 2.40 13.84 -22.12
CA LEU A 479 2.15 15.19 -22.68
C LEU A 479 3.44 15.94 -23.09
N ASP A 480 4.64 15.42 -22.78
CA ASP A 480 5.91 16.07 -23.11
C ASP A 480 6.38 15.73 -24.54
N HIS A 481 6.04 16.60 -25.49
CA HIS A 481 6.47 16.51 -26.90
C HIS A 481 8.01 16.54 -27.11
N ARG A 482 8.81 16.86 -26.09
CA ARG A 482 10.29 16.77 -26.19
C ARG A 482 10.77 15.32 -26.24
N ARG A 483 10.01 14.36 -25.71
CA ARG A 483 10.28 12.92 -25.76
C ARG A 483 9.57 12.25 -26.95
N ARG A 484 10.09 12.45 -28.17
CA ARG A 484 9.44 12.11 -29.45
C ARG A 484 8.98 10.64 -29.66
N ASN A 485 9.29 9.69 -28.78
CA ASN A 485 9.22 8.24 -29.07
C ASN A 485 8.23 7.43 -28.19
N ALA A 486 7.33 8.08 -27.46
CA ALA A 486 6.25 7.41 -26.72
C ALA A 486 5.03 8.34 -26.55
N ASP A 487 3.83 7.75 -26.56
CA ASP A 487 2.54 8.44 -26.33
C ASP A 487 1.88 8.00 -25.01
N VAL A 488 2.19 6.79 -24.52
CA VAL A 488 1.69 6.24 -23.24
C VAL A 488 2.79 5.55 -22.42
N GLU A 489 2.55 5.43 -21.12
CA GLU A 489 3.37 4.69 -20.17
C GLU A 489 2.50 3.83 -19.23
N ILE A 490 2.83 2.55 -19.02
CA ILE A 490 2.08 1.62 -18.16
C ILE A 490 3.00 0.88 -17.17
N ASN A 491 2.50 0.54 -15.97
CA ASN A 491 3.20 -0.33 -15.04
C ASN A 491 3.16 -1.80 -15.53
N ALA A 492 4.30 -2.49 -15.53
CA ALA A 492 4.39 -3.87 -16.02
C ALA A 492 3.37 -4.84 -15.37
N ARG A 493 2.97 -4.61 -14.10
CA ARG A 493 1.94 -5.41 -13.42
C ARG A 493 0.52 -5.22 -13.96
N ASN A 494 0.22 -4.03 -14.48
CA ASN A 494 -1.12 -3.69 -14.99
C ASN A 494 -1.28 -4.09 -16.47
N LEU A 495 -0.18 -4.47 -17.13
CA LEU A 495 -0.15 -4.84 -18.55
C LEU A 495 -1.03 -6.05 -18.85
N GLY A 496 -1.01 -7.07 -17.99
CA GLY A 496 -1.82 -8.30 -18.16
C GLY A 496 -3.32 -7.99 -18.29
N PRO A 497 -3.96 -7.35 -17.28
CA PRO A 497 -5.32 -6.85 -17.38
C PRO A 497 -5.55 -5.94 -18.59
N GLY A 498 -4.74 -4.88 -18.74
CA GLY A 498 -5.01 -3.84 -19.73
C GLY A 498 -4.98 -4.36 -21.17
N VAL A 499 -4.03 -5.23 -21.52
CA VAL A 499 -3.96 -5.82 -22.86
C VAL A 499 -5.11 -6.81 -23.10
N ARG A 500 -5.55 -7.57 -22.09
CA ARG A 500 -6.74 -8.45 -22.23
C ARG A 500 -7.99 -7.65 -22.57
N THR A 501 -8.25 -6.53 -21.86
CA THR A 501 -9.39 -5.65 -22.17
C THR A 501 -9.29 -5.04 -23.56
N LEU A 502 -8.13 -4.46 -23.91
CA LEU A 502 -7.93 -3.80 -25.21
C LEU A 502 -8.12 -4.77 -26.39
N VAL A 503 -7.60 -5.99 -26.30
CA VAL A 503 -7.78 -7.02 -27.34
C VAL A 503 -9.26 -7.46 -27.43
N GLY A 504 -9.98 -7.54 -26.31
CA GLY A 504 -11.43 -7.78 -26.29
C GLY A 504 -12.23 -6.67 -26.98
N GLU A 505 -11.85 -5.41 -26.79
CA GLU A 505 -12.38 -4.23 -27.47
C GLU A 505 -11.80 -4.03 -28.89
N GLY A 506 -11.14 -5.04 -29.46
CA GLY A 506 -10.71 -5.07 -30.87
C GLY A 506 -9.40 -4.34 -31.21
N TRP A 507 -8.58 -3.96 -30.21
CA TRP A 507 -7.28 -3.31 -30.44
C TRP A 507 -6.23 -4.28 -30.99
N ILE A 508 -5.38 -3.78 -31.88
CA ILE A 508 -4.17 -4.48 -32.32
C ILE A 508 -3.03 -4.10 -31.37
N VAL A 509 -2.61 -5.01 -30.49
CA VAL A 509 -1.50 -4.78 -29.55
C VAL A 509 -0.26 -5.58 -29.97
N GLU A 510 0.87 -4.88 -30.07
CA GLU A 510 2.18 -5.42 -30.46
C GLU A 510 3.25 -5.01 -29.43
N ALA A 511 4.28 -5.83 -29.26
CA ALA A 511 5.37 -5.61 -28.30
C ALA A 511 6.73 -5.99 -28.92
N ASP A 512 7.70 -5.05 -28.89
CA ASP A 512 9.06 -5.18 -29.43
C ASP A 512 9.15 -5.68 -30.90
N GLY A 513 8.04 -5.63 -31.67
CA GLY A 513 7.94 -6.06 -33.07
C GLY A 513 7.15 -7.36 -33.31
N SER A 514 6.68 -8.03 -32.25
CA SER A 514 5.84 -9.23 -32.32
C SER A 514 4.40 -8.96 -31.85
N ARG A 515 3.46 -9.80 -32.27
CA ARG A 515 2.11 -9.84 -31.65
C ARG A 515 2.19 -10.44 -30.25
N ILE A 516 1.20 -10.09 -29.42
CA ILE A 516 1.01 -10.69 -28.10
C ILE A 516 -0.01 -11.83 -28.23
N HIS A 517 0.34 -13.00 -27.71
CA HIS A 517 -0.50 -14.19 -27.75
C HIS A 517 -1.20 -14.43 -26.40
N GLN A 518 -2.41 -14.98 -26.44
CA GLN A 518 -3.15 -15.47 -25.26
C GLN A 518 -3.16 -17.00 -25.27
N PRO A 519 -3.06 -17.67 -24.12
CA PRO A 519 -3.10 -19.13 -24.06
C PRO A 519 -4.52 -19.63 -24.30
N LEU A 520 -4.65 -20.67 -25.13
CA LEU A 520 -5.91 -21.31 -25.49
C LEU A 520 -6.27 -22.47 -24.54
N HIS A 521 -5.27 -23.26 -24.15
CA HIS A 521 -5.44 -24.43 -23.27
C HIS A 521 -4.14 -24.77 -22.53
N MET A 522 -4.27 -25.48 -21.40
CA MET A 522 -3.16 -26.06 -20.64
C MET A 522 -3.52 -27.49 -20.25
N GLY A 523 -2.93 -28.48 -20.94
CA GLY A 523 -3.09 -29.89 -20.61
C GLY A 523 -2.01 -30.35 -19.64
N PHE A 524 -2.35 -31.19 -18.65
CA PHE A 524 -1.39 -31.74 -17.69
C PHE A 524 -1.24 -33.25 -17.85
N GLN A 525 0.00 -33.75 -17.83
CA GLN A 525 0.30 -35.18 -17.79
C GLN A 525 1.27 -35.53 -16.65
N ILE A 526 0.91 -36.50 -15.81
CA ILE A 526 1.82 -37.14 -14.85
C ILE A 526 2.32 -38.48 -15.37
N LYS A 527 3.62 -38.73 -15.14
CA LYS A 527 4.27 -40.05 -15.26
C LYS A 527 4.89 -40.44 -13.92
N SER A 528 4.84 -41.72 -13.55
CA SER A 528 5.45 -42.24 -12.33
C SER A 528 6.87 -42.76 -12.58
N GLY A 529 7.84 -42.17 -11.88
CA GLY A 529 9.17 -42.75 -11.70
C GLY A 529 9.18 -43.85 -10.64
N ILE A 530 10.35 -44.20 -10.12
CA ILE A 530 10.49 -45.15 -9.00
C ILE A 530 10.02 -44.46 -7.70
N ASP A 531 10.74 -43.41 -7.29
CA ASP A 531 10.53 -42.71 -6.01
C ASP A 531 9.99 -41.27 -6.20
N TRP A 532 9.47 -40.95 -7.38
CA TRP A 532 9.03 -39.61 -7.78
C TRP A 532 7.94 -39.65 -8.85
N PHE A 533 7.32 -38.49 -9.08
CA PHE A 533 6.36 -38.24 -10.15
C PHE A 533 6.84 -37.08 -11.02
N GLU A 534 6.64 -37.20 -12.33
CA GLU A 534 7.08 -36.25 -13.35
C GLU A 534 5.83 -35.56 -13.92
N LEU A 535 5.68 -34.27 -13.64
CA LEU A 535 4.61 -33.44 -14.19
C LEU A 535 5.12 -32.75 -15.46
N HIS A 536 4.48 -33.04 -16.57
CA HIS A 536 4.55 -32.26 -17.80
C HIS A 536 3.27 -31.42 -17.92
N ALA A 537 3.35 -30.27 -18.59
CA ALA A 537 2.17 -29.59 -19.09
C ALA A 537 2.44 -28.99 -20.46
N ASP A 538 1.49 -29.18 -21.37
CA ASP A 538 1.50 -28.60 -22.70
C ASP A 538 0.62 -27.36 -22.71
N VAL A 539 1.16 -26.21 -23.12
CA VAL A 539 0.43 -24.94 -23.21
C VAL A 539 0.52 -24.38 -24.61
N ASP A 540 -0.63 -24.12 -25.21
CA ASP A 540 -0.75 -23.58 -26.57
C ASP A 540 -1.12 -22.09 -26.55
N PHE A 541 -0.28 -21.28 -27.20
CA PHE A 541 -0.43 -19.85 -27.40
C PHE A 541 -0.66 -19.52 -28.90
N ASP A 542 -1.75 -20.06 -29.48
CA ASP A 542 -2.12 -19.89 -30.90
C ASP A 542 -1.08 -20.52 -31.86
N GLY A 543 -0.85 -21.83 -31.68
CA GLY A 543 0.08 -22.65 -32.46
C GLY A 543 1.53 -22.56 -32.01
N ARG A 544 1.78 -22.20 -30.75
CA ARG A 544 3.10 -21.86 -30.18
C ARG A 544 3.22 -22.38 -28.76
N SER A 545 4.41 -22.83 -28.36
CA SER A 545 4.62 -23.43 -27.03
C SER A 545 5.70 -22.73 -26.21
N ILE A 546 5.82 -23.16 -24.95
CA ILE A 546 6.84 -22.73 -24.00
C ILE A 546 7.22 -23.92 -23.12
N ASP A 547 8.51 -24.04 -22.78
CA ASP A 547 8.98 -25.08 -21.86
C ASP A 547 8.34 -24.93 -20.48
N PHE A 548 7.71 -26.00 -20.00
CA PHE A 548 6.94 -26.00 -18.75
C PHE A 548 7.72 -25.51 -17.52
N PRO A 549 9.02 -25.83 -17.35
CA PRO A 549 9.84 -25.26 -16.28
C PRO A 549 9.96 -23.73 -16.33
N ASP A 550 10.05 -23.12 -17.52
CA ASP A 550 10.23 -21.67 -17.66
C ASP A 550 8.90 -20.91 -17.50
N LEU A 551 7.79 -21.51 -17.95
CA LEU A 551 6.43 -21.07 -17.61
C LEU A 551 6.21 -21.05 -16.09
N LEU A 552 6.49 -22.16 -15.40
CA LEU A 552 6.39 -22.23 -13.94
C LEU A 552 7.35 -21.28 -13.24
N SER A 553 8.56 -21.10 -13.79
CA SER A 553 9.54 -20.13 -13.29
C SER A 553 9.00 -18.70 -13.34
N ALA A 554 8.28 -18.30 -14.39
CA ALA A 554 7.60 -17.00 -14.50
C ALA A 554 6.39 -16.88 -13.55
N LEU A 555 5.51 -17.90 -13.51
CA LEU A 555 4.38 -17.99 -12.58
C LEU A 555 4.84 -17.80 -11.12
N SER A 556 5.94 -18.46 -10.71
CA SER A 556 6.51 -18.35 -9.36
C SER A 556 7.03 -16.95 -8.98
N ARG A 557 7.32 -16.11 -9.98
CA ARG A 557 7.76 -14.72 -9.82
C ARG A 557 6.59 -13.73 -9.80
N GLY A 558 5.40 -14.17 -10.22
CA GLY A 558 4.29 -13.27 -10.54
C GLY A 558 4.54 -12.45 -11.81
N ASP A 559 5.36 -12.96 -12.74
CA ASP A 559 5.58 -12.33 -14.03
C ASP A 559 4.35 -12.57 -14.93
N SER A 560 3.63 -11.50 -15.32
CA SER A 560 2.40 -11.59 -16.12
C SER A 560 2.61 -11.86 -17.61
N THR A 561 3.87 -12.02 -18.04
CA THR A 561 4.29 -12.19 -19.43
C THR A 561 5.41 -13.21 -19.51
N VAL A 562 5.33 -14.12 -20.48
CA VAL A 562 6.36 -15.10 -20.82
C VAL A 562 6.84 -14.93 -22.25
N ARG A 563 8.02 -15.46 -22.55
CA ARG A 563 8.56 -15.50 -23.92
C ARG A 563 8.37 -16.91 -24.50
N LEU A 564 7.84 -16.99 -25.71
CA LEU A 564 7.57 -18.25 -26.41
C LEU A 564 8.82 -18.73 -27.19
N ASP A 565 8.75 -19.96 -27.69
CA ASP A 565 9.79 -20.63 -28.48
C ASP A 565 10.32 -19.80 -29.67
N ASP A 566 9.42 -19.17 -30.44
CA ASP A 566 9.76 -18.29 -31.57
C ASP A 566 10.33 -16.92 -31.14
N GLY A 567 10.32 -16.64 -29.84
CA GLY A 567 10.79 -15.40 -29.23
C GLY A 567 9.74 -14.30 -29.07
N SER A 568 8.47 -14.54 -29.42
CA SER A 568 7.33 -13.64 -29.16
C SER A 568 6.88 -13.67 -27.68
N LEU A 569 5.80 -12.94 -27.34
CA LEU A 569 5.33 -12.74 -25.97
C LEU A 569 3.92 -13.31 -25.76
N GLY A 570 3.78 -14.17 -24.74
CA GLY A 570 2.50 -14.66 -24.24
C GLY A 570 2.10 -13.95 -22.93
N ILE A 571 0.82 -13.62 -22.73
CA ILE A 571 0.30 -13.10 -21.45
C ILE A 571 -0.28 -14.24 -20.62
N LEU A 572 0.01 -14.25 -19.31
CA LEU A 572 -0.52 -15.25 -18.38
C LEU A 572 -1.83 -14.78 -17.70
N PRO A 573 -2.84 -15.66 -17.54
CA PRO A 573 -3.99 -15.40 -16.66
C PRO A 573 -3.57 -15.26 -15.19
N GLU A 574 -4.25 -14.38 -14.45
CA GLU A 574 -4.01 -14.23 -13.00
C GLU A 574 -4.45 -15.46 -12.20
N GLU A 575 -5.49 -16.14 -12.67
CA GLU A 575 -5.94 -17.43 -12.14
C GLU A 575 -4.82 -18.48 -12.19
N TRP A 576 -4.05 -18.51 -13.28
CA TRP A 576 -2.90 -19.42 -13.42
C TRP A 576 -1.75 -19.02 -12.49
N ILE A 577 -1.47 -17.72 -12.32
CA ILE A 577 -0.47 -17.23 -11.35
C ILE A 577 -0.85 -17.65 -9.93
N ALA A 578 -2.14 -17.55 -9.56
CA ALA A 578 -2.65 -17.94 -8.25
C ALA A 578 -2.62 -19.47 -8.03
N GLN A 579 -3.12 -20.24 -9.00
CA GLN A 579 -3.30 -21.70 -8.91
C GLN A 579 -1.98 -22.47 -9.11
N TYR A 580 -1.19 -22.12 -10.13
CA TYR A 580 0.00 -22.88 -10.54
C TYR A 580 1.33 -22.29 -10.05
N GLY A 581 1.34 -21.04 -9.58
CA GLY A 581 2.51 -20.46 -8.89
C GLY A 581 2.97 -21.27 -7.67
N LEU A 582 2.05 -22.03 -7.05
CA LEU A 582 2.35 -23.01 -6.01
C LEU A 582 3.17 -24.19 -6.52
N LEU A 583 2.80 -24.81 -7.65
CA LEU A 583 3.47 -26.01 -8.20
C LEU A 583 4.97 -25.75 -8.43
N ALA A 584 5.30 -24.58 -8.97
CA ALA A 584 6.66 -24.12 -9.22
C ALA A 584 7.54 -24.00 -7.96
N GLY A 585 6.94 -23.81 -6.78
CA GLY A 585 7.63 -23.73 -5.50
C GLY A 585 7.72 -25.05 -4.73
N LEU A 586 7.01 -26.08 -5.20
CA LEU A 586 6.84 -27.38 -4.55
C LEU A 586 7.75 -28.47 -5.17
N GLY A 587 7.77 -28.57 -6.50
CA GLY A 587 8.61 -29.55 -7.22
C GLY A 587 10.02 -29.05 -7.50
N THR A 588 10.88 -29.94 -8.01
CA THR A 588 12.18 -29.61 -8.59
C THR A 588 12.07 -29.60 -10.11
N ALA A 589 12.39 -28.47 -10.75
CA ALA A 589 12.45 -28.38 -12.20
C ALA A 589 13.66 -29.15 -12.76
N GLU A 590 13.42 -29.97 -13.77
CA GLU A 590 14.41 -30.52 -14.69
C GLU A 590 14.24 -29.82 -16.06
N GLU A 591 14.77 -30.33 -17.18
CA GLU A 591 14.81 -29.56 -18.44
C GLU A 591 13.44 -29.44 -19.15
N ASP A 592 12.63 -30.50 -19.15
CA ASP A 592 11.32 -30.57 -19.84
C ASP A 592 10.11 -30.72 -18.89
N HIS A 593 10.36 -30.96 -17.60
CA HIS A 593 9.33 -31.36 -16.64
C HIS A 593 9.62 -30.86 -15.22
N VAL A 594 8.62 -30.97 -14.34
CA VAL A 594 8.79 -30.70 -12.91
C VAL A 594 8.53 -31.96 -12.09
N ARG A 595 9.51 -32.32 -11.27
CA ARG A 595 9.55 -33.56 -10.50
C ARG A 595 9.07 -33.33 -9.06
N PHE A 596 8.20 -34.21 -8.61
CA PHE A 596 7.58 -34.19 -7.27
C PHE A 596 7.94 -35.47 -6.51
N SER A 597 8.07 -35.39 -5.18
CA SER A 597 8.27 -36.57 -4.32
C SER A 597 6.96 -37.29 -4.03
N GLN A 598 7.02 -38.57 -3.63
CA GLN A 598 5.82 -39.35 -3.28
C GLN A 598 4.96 -38.68 -2.19
N ASN A 599 5.61 -38.01 -1.22
CA ASN A 599 4.94 -37.28 -0.14
C ASN A 599 4.08 -36.09 -0.64
N GLN A 600 4.23 -35.68 -1.91
CA GLN A 600 3.50 -34.55 -2.50
C GLN A 600 2.26 -34.94 -3.30
N VAL A 601 1.97 -36.24 -3.50
CA VAL A 601 0.81 -36.72 -4.30
C VAL A 601 -0.51 -36.09 -3.86
N GLY A 602 -0.79 -36.05 -2.55
CA GLY A 602 -2.03 -35.47 -2.02
C GLY A 602 -2.17 -33.95 -2.21
N LEU A 603 -1.05 -33.23 -2.40
CA LEU A 603 -1.03 -31.81 -2.72
C LEU A 603 -1.11 -31.57 -4.24
N LEU A 604 -0.49 -32.44 -5.03
CA LEU A 604 -0.52 -32.41 -6.49
C LEU A 604 -1.93 -32.74 -7.02
N ASP A 605 -2.59 -33.77 -6.49
CA ASP A 605 -4.00 -34.04 -6.79
C ASP A 605 -4.90 -32.89 -6.34
N ALA A 606 -4.71 -32.33 -5.14
CA ALA A 606 -5.55 -31.23 -4.68
C ALA A 606 -5.45 -29.99 -5.60
N LEU A 607 -4.25 -29.64 -6.08
CA LEU A 607 -4.04 -28.50 -6.98
C LEU A 607 -4.53 -28.73 -8.42
N LEU A 608 -4.47 -29.98 -8.91
CA LEU A 608 -4.90 -30.36 -10.27
C LEU A 608 -6.36 -30.85 -10.32
N SER A 609 -7.01 -31.10 -9.17
CA SER A 609 -8.40 -31.60 -9.08
C SER A 609 -9.46 -30.66 -9.66
N ALA A 610 -9.09 -29.41 -9.99
CA ALA A 610 -9.95 -28.41 -10.61
C ALA A 610 -9.76 -28.30 -12.15
N GLN A 611 -9.14 -29.29 -12.81
CA GLN A 611 -8.93 -29.32 -14.26
C GLN A 611 -9.59 -30.54 -14.90
N ASP A 612 -10.28 -30.32 -16.03
CA ASP A 612 -11.05 -31.37 -16.72
C ASP A 612 -10.19 -32.29 -17.60
N ASP A 613 -9.08 -31.81 -18.19
CA ASP A 613 -8.22 -32.57 -19.12
C ASP A 613 -6.86 -32.98 -18.49
N PHE A 614 -6.95 -33.62 -17.32
CA PHE A 614 -5.79 -34.08 -16.54
C PHE A 614 -5.51 -35.59 -16.77
N LYS A 615 -4.30 -35.91 -17.24
CA LYS A 615 -3.86 -37.27 -17.57
C LYS A 615 -2.82 -37.78 -16.57
N PHE A 616 -2.96 -39.01 -16.12
CA PHE A 616 -2.10 -39.65 -15.13
C PHE A 616 -2.01 -41.15 -15.39
N ASP A 617 -1.04 -41.83 -14.77
CA ASP A 617 -0.87 -43.28 -14.88
C ASP A 617 -1.47 -44.04 -13.69
N GLN A 618 -1.53 -45.37 -13.81
CA GLN A 618 -2.15 -46.23 -12.81
C GLN A 618 -1.48 -46.11 -11.43
N LYS A 619 -0.15 -45.94 -11.36
CA LYS A 619 0.55 -45.83 -10.08
C LYS A 619 0.23 -44.51 -9.37
N PHE A 620 0.03 -43.42 -10.11
CA PHE A 620 -0.50 -42.19 -9.53
C PHE A 620 -1.95 -42.39 -9.05
N ASP A 621 -2.83 -43.02 -9.85
CA ASP A 621 -4.24 -43.21 -9.48
C ASP A 621 -4.43 -44.16 -8.29
N ASP A 622 -3.62 -45.21 -8.17
CA ASP A 622 -3.61 -46.14 -7.03
C ASP A 622 -3.29 -45.38 -5.71
N MET A 623 -2.18 -44.62 -5.70
CA MET A 623 -1.76 -43.84 -4.53
C MET A 623 -2.72 -42.69 -4.22
N ARG A 624 -3.28 -42.06 -5.26
CA ARG A 624 -4.30 -41.02 -5.16
C ARG A 624 -5.59 -41.56 -4.54
N THR A 625 -6.05 -42.73 -4.98
CA THR A 625 -7.25 -43.39 -4.44
C THR A 625 -7.04 -43.75 -2.97
N GLN A 626 -5.88 -44.35 -2.63
CA GLN A 626 -5.51 -44.64 -1.24
C GLN A 626 -5.44 -43.38 -0.34
N LEU A 627 -5.08 -42.21 -0.89
CA LEU A 627 -5.09 -40.93 -0.17
C LEU A 627 -6.47 -40.25 -0.12
N ARG A 628 -7.34 -40.48 -1.10
CA ARG A 628 -8.72 -39.93 -1.15
C ARG A 628 -9.67 -40.72 -0.27
N ASP A 629 -9.59 -42.04 -0.31
CA ASP A 629 -10.41 -42.96 0.48
C ASP A 629 -9.98 -43.03 1.95
N PHE A 630 -9.07 -42.15 2.38
CA PHE A 630 -8.73 -41.82 3.76
C PHE A 630 -9.97 -41.36 4.55
N SER A 631 -10.76 -42.34 4.97
CA SER A 631 -12.12 -42.22 5.50
C SER A 631 -12.44 -43.31 6.53
N GLY A 632 -11.79 -44.47 6.43
CA GLY A 632 -11.67 -45.48 7.47
C GLY A 632 -10.29 -46.14 7.36
N ILE A 633 -9.68 -46.44 8.51
CA ILE A 633 -8.46 -47.23 8.62
C ILE A 633 -8.76 -48.33 9.61
N ASP A 634 -8.46 -49.58 9.25
CA ASP A 634 -8.82 -50.75 10.05
C ASP A 634 -8.29 -50.63 11.49
N ASP A 635 -9.10 -51.01 12.48
CA ASP A 635 -8.77 -50.88 13.88
C ASP A 635 -7.80 -51.98 14.33
N ILE A 636 -6.52 -51.63 14.40
CA ILE A 636 -5.44 -52.59 14.68
C ILE A 636 -5.35 -52.87 16.18
N ASN A 637 -5.59 -54.12 16.56
CA ASN A 637 -5.42 -54.61 17.93
C ASN A 637 -3.96 -54.46 18.42
N GLU A 638 -3.83 -54.29 19.73
CA GLU A 638 -2.56 -54.24 20.46
C GLU A 638 -1.61 -55.41 20.13
N PRO A 639 -0.30 -55.15 19.95
CA PRO A 639 0.67 -56.17 19.52
C PRO A 639 1.19 -57.03 20.68
N ASP A 640 1.68 -58.23 20.35
CA ASP A 640 2.23 -59.15 21.34
C ASP A 640 3.33 -58.52 22.21
N GLY A 641 3.20 -58.72 23.52
CA GLY A 641 4.10 -58.17 24.54
C GLY A 641 3.65 -56.83 25.13
N PHE A 642 2.77 -56.08 24.44
CA PHE A 642 2.11 -54.91 25.04
C PHE A 642 1.30 -55.30 26.28
N LYS A 643 1.33 -54.47 27.33
CA LYS A 643 0.77 -54.75 28.66
C LYS A 643 -0.40 -53.82 28.99
N GLY A 644 -1.47 -53.96 28.24
CA GLY A 644 -2.74 -53.26 28.42
C GLY A 644 -3.68 -53.52 27.26
N GLU A 645 -4.88 -52.94 27.34
CA GLU A 645 -5.86 -52.97 26.24
C GLU A 645 -5.94 -51.58 25.61
N LEU A 646 -6.02 -51.51 24.27
CA LEU A 646 -6.26 -50.25 23.56
C LEU A 646 -7.76 -50.06 23.32
N ARG A 647 -8.24 -48.82 23.52
CA ARG A 647 -9.60 -48.43 23.13
C ARG A 647 -9.77 -48.48 21.61
N SER A 648 -11.00 -48.56 21.12
CA SER A 648 -11.32 -48.52 19.67
C SER A 648 -10.58 -47.38 18.96
N TYR A 649 -10.70 -46.14 19.44
CA TYR A 649 -9.98 -45.01 18.84
C TYR A 649 -8.45 -45.11 18.96
N GLN A 650 -7.92 -45.81 19.97
CA GLN A 650 -6.48 -46.04 20.09
C GLN A 650 -6.01 -47.11 19.09
N ARG A 651 -6.88 -48.06 18.72
CA ARG A 651 -6.65 -49.05 17.64
C ARG A 651 -6.75 -48.42 16.24
N GLU A 652 -7.76 -47.57 15.99
CA GLU A 652 -7.81 -46.69 14.80
C GLU A 652 -6.51 -45.87 14.66
N GLY A 653 -6.02 -45.30 15.77
CA GLY A 653 -4.82 -44.48 15.79
C GLY A 653 -3.53 -45.28 15.56
N LEU A 654 -3.46 -46.50 16.08
CA LEU A 654 -2.39 -47.46 15.75
C LEU A 654 -2.45 -47.87 14.27
N GLY A 655 -3.64 -48.04 13.70
CA GLY A 655 -3.88 -48.23 12.27
C GLY A 655 -3.33 -47.07 11.44
N TRP A 656 -3.68 -45.83 11.79
CA TRP A 656 -3.16 -44.63 11.12
C TRP A 656 -1.63 -44.51 11.21
N LEU A 657 -1.03 -44.89 12.34
CA LEU A 657 0.43 -44.94 12.48
C LEU A 657 1.08 -46.02 11.59
N ARG A 658 0.41 -47.15 11.31
CA ARG A 658 0.86 -48.13 10.30
C ARG A 658 0.68 -47.62 8.87
N PHE A 659 -0.47 -47.02 8.53
CA PHE A 659 -0.71 -46.40 7.22
C PHE A 659 0.42 -45.42 6.86
N LEU A 660 0.74 -44.49 7.77
CA LEU A 660 1.85 -43.56 7.58
C LEU A 660 3.19 -44.26 7.32
N GLN A 661 3.47 -45.35 8.04
CA GLN A 661 4.69 -46.14 7.88
C GLN A 661 4.77 -46.84 6.51
N GLU A 662 3.65 -47.38 6.02
CA GLU A 662 3.57 -48.09 4.73
C GLU A 662 3.89 -47.17 3.55
N PHE A 663 3.42 -45.92 3.59
CA PHE A 663 3.75 -44.89 2.60
C PHE A 663 5.02 -44.08 2.91
N SER A 664 5.70 -44.37 4.03
CA SER A 664 6.86 -43.62 4.54
C SER A 664 6.63 -42.10 4.68
N PHE A 665 5.48 -41.76 5.24
CA PHE A 665 5.03 -40.40 5.49
C PHE A 665 5.14 -40.03 6.97
N GLY A 666 5.69 -38.85 7.25
CA GLY A 666 5.57 -38.24 8.57
C GLY A 666 4.18 -37.68 8.83
N GLY A 667 3.70 -37.74 10.08
CA GLY A 667 2.35 -37.29 10.44
C GLY A 667 2.24 -36.56 11.79
N CYS A 668 1.10 -35.89 12.01
CA CYS A 668 0.79 -35.18 13.25
C CYS A 668 -0.41 -35.81 13.97
N LEU A 669 -0.15 -36.46 15.12
CA LEU A 669 -1.19 -36.94 16.02
C LEU A 669 -1.60 -35.78 16.96
N ALA A 670 -2.69 -35.12 16.59
CA ALA A 670 -3.23 -33.91 17.21
C ALA A 670 -4.52 -34.17 18.02
N ASP A 671 -4.75 -35.43 18.45
CA ASP A 671 -5.75 -35.82 19.46
C ASP A 671 -5.73 -34.89 20.69
N ASP A 672 -6.87 -34.72 21.36
CA ASP A 672 -6.98 -33.94 22.60
C ASP A 672 -6.01 -34.40 23.73
N MET A 673 -5.78 -33.51 24.70
CA MET A 673 -4.95 -33.77 25.88
C MET A 673 -5.54 -34.87 26.77
N GLY A 674 -4.85 -36.00 26.90
CA GLY A 674 -5.24 -37.11 27.77
C GLY A 674 -5.85 -38.32 27.06
N LEU A 675 -6.00 -38.30 25.73
CA LEU A 675 -6.46 -39.46 24.93
C LEU A 675 -5.41 -40.58 24.75
N GLY A 676 -4.22 -40.47 25.38
CA GLY A 676 -3.20 -41.52 25.38
C GLY A 676 -2.34 -41.60 24.12
N LYS A 677 -1.94 -40.47 23.53
CA LYS A 677 -1.04 -40.41 22.37
C LYS A 677 0.28 -41.17 22.57
N THR A 678 0.88 -41.02 23.75
CA THR A 678 2.09 -41.75 24.17
C THR A 678 1.91 -43.26 24.06
N ILE A 679 0.78 -43.78 24.56
CA ILE A 679 0.44 -45.20 24.56
C ILE A 679 0.26 -45.74 23.13
N GLN A 680 -0.40 -44.98 22.25
CA GLN A 680 -0.54 -45.33 20.82
C GLN A 680 0.83 -45.50 20.14
N PHE A 681 1.79 -44.61 20.43
CA PHE A 681 3.15 -44.73 19.88
C PHE A 681 4.00 -45.82 20.56
N LEU A 682 3.84 -46.08 21.86
CA LEU A 682 4.52 -47.19 22.53
C LEU A 682 4.06 -48.56 21.97
N ALA A 683 2.76 -48.71 21.67
CA ALA A 683 2.26 -49.89 20.96
C ALA A 683 2.92 -50.06 19.58
N LEU A 684 3.06 -48.98 18.80
CA LEU A 684 3.76 -49.01 17.51
C LEU A 684 5.22 -49.48 17.64
N LEU A 685 5.97 -49.00 18.65
CA LEU A 685 7.35 -49.43 18.89
C LEU A 685 7.44 -50.91 19.29
N GLN A 686 6.53 -51.41 20.13
CA GLN A 686 6.46 -52.82 20.51
C GLN A 686 6.24 -53.73 19.29
N ASP A 687 5.34 -53.33 18.38
CA ASP A 687 5.09 -54.06 17.13
C ASP A 687 6.33 -54.06 16.22
N ARG A 688 7.01 -52.92 16.07
CA ARG A 688 8.24 -52.83 15.26
C ARG A 688 9.38 -53.69 15.80
N LYS A 689 9.55 -53.76 17.13
CA LYS A 689 10.55 -54.65 17.76
C LYS A 689 10.27 -56.13 17.45
N ARG A 690 9.01 -56.54 17.43
CA ARG A 690 8.57 -57.89 17.00
C ARG A 690 8.84 -58.13 15.50
N LEU A 691 8.57 -57.14 14.66
CA LEU A 691 8.69 -57.22 13.20
C LEU A 691 10.14 -57.10 12.67
N SER A 692 11.09 -56.62 13.47
CA SER A 692 12.51 -56.47 13.08
C SER A 692 13.50 -57.13 14.07
N PRO A 693 13.57 -58.48 14.13
CA PRO A 693 14.38 -59.20 15.13
C PRO A 693 15.91 -59.05 14.98
N HIS A 694 16.41 -58.38 13.95
CA HIS A 694 17.84 -58.13 13.73
C HIS A 694 18.29 -56.74 14.21
N GLY A 695 17.43 -56.05 14.99
CA GLY A 695 17.69 -54.74 15.56
C GLY A 695 17.09 -53.63 14.70
N PRO A 696 15.97 -53.00 15.10
CA PRO A 696 15.58 -51.72 14.53
C PRO A 696 16.64 -50.66 14.87
N LEU A 697 16.73 -49.60 14.07
CA LEU A 697 17.50 -48.42 14.46
C LEU A 697 16.85 -47.78 15.71
N PRO A 698 17.61 -47.07 16.56
CA PRO A 698 17.04 -46.42 17.73
C PRO A 698 15.93 -45.45 17.36
N SER A 699 14.87 -45.40 18.18
CA SER A 699 13.82 -44.38 18.08
C SER A 699 14.07 -43.24 19.07
N LEU A 700 14.04 -42.00 18.59
CA LEU A 700 14.33 -40.80 19.39
C LEU A 700 13.04 -40.04 19.70
N VAL A 701 12.68 -39.92 20.98
CA VAL A 701 11.56 -39.11 21.45
C VAL A 701 12.09 -37.84 22.11
N VAL A 702 11.69 -36.69 21.57
CA VAL A 702 12.09 -35.35 22.02
C VAL A 702 10.92 -34.71 22.75
N VAL A 703 11.07 -34.48 24.05
CA VAL A 703 10.02 -34.01 24.96
C VAL A 703 10.38 -32.69 25.66
N PRO A 704 9.40 -31.95 26.20
CA PRO A 704 9.65 -31.00 27.28
C PRO A 704 10.28 -31.71 28.49
N LYS A 705 11.19 -31.04 29.22
CA LYS A 705 11.97 -31.66 30.31
C LYS A 705 11.10 -32.36 31.37
N SER A 706 9.88 -31.87 31.62
CA SER A 706 8.97 -32.46 32.60
C SER A 706 8.43 -33.83 32.21
N LEU A 707 8.35 -34.15 30.91
CA LEU A 707 7.65 -35.36 30.42
C LEU A 707 8.53 -36.60 30.35
N ILE A 708 9.86 -36.45 30.42
CA ILE A 708 10.81 -37.58 30.36
C ILE A 708 10.43 -38.68 31.35
N PHE A 709 10.08 -38.28 32.58
CA PHE A 709 9.64 -39.21 33.61
C PHE A 709 8.33 -39.92 33.22
N ASN A 710 7.32 -39.17 32.77
CA ASN A 710 6.02 -39.73 32.39
C ASN A 710 6.16 -40.77 31.27
N TRP A 711 6.96 -40.45 30.24
CA TRP A 711 7.31 -41.38 29.16
C TRP A 711 8.02 -42.64 29.67
N LYS A 712 8.91 -42.50 30.65
CA LYS A 712 9.67 -43.62 31.25
C LYS A 712 8.75 -44.58 32.04
N GLU A 713 7.78 -44.07 32.80
CA GLU A 713 6.83 -44.93 33.53
C GLU A 713 5.74 -45.51 32.63
N GLU A 714 5.22 -44.76 31.65
CA GLU A 714 4.30 -45.34 30.67
C GLU A 714 4.96 -46.47 29.87
N ALA A 715 6.21 -46.29 29.42
CA ALA A 715 6.94 -47.35 28.72
C ALA A 715 7.23 -48.56 29.62
N LYS A 716 7.68 -48.37 30.88
CA LYS A 716 7.79 -49.48 31.85
C LYS A 716 6.47 -50.23 32.06
N ARG A 717 5.35 -49.50 32.09
CA ARG A 717 4.02 -50.06 32.38
C ARG A 717 3.47 -50.86 31.20
N PHE A 718 3.53 -50.29 30.00
CA PHE A 718 2.86 -50.82 28.80
C PHE A 718 3.78 -51.62 27.89
N THR A 719 5.10 -51.38 27.91
CA THR A 719 6.09 -52.00 27.03
C THR A 719 7.40 -52.32 27.77
N PRO A 720 7.35 -53.16 28.83
CA PRO A 720 8.49 -53.43 29.72
C PRO A 720 9.68 -54.10 29.02
N ASP A 721 9.47 -54.69 27.84
CA ASP A 721 10.49 -55.38 27.06
C ASP A 721 11.34 -54.44 26.18
N LEU A 722 11.07 -53.13 26.19
CA LEU A 722 11.85 -52.11 25.46
C LEU A 722 13.05 -51.60 26.29
N SER A 723 14.22 -51.47 25.68
CA SER A 723 15.40 -50.82 26.27
C SER A 723 15.32 -49.30 26.09
N ILE A 724 15.51 -48.56 27.19
CA ILE A 724 15.26 -47.11 27.25
C ILE A 724 16.46 -46.37 27.83
N ILE A 725 16.96 -45.36 27.12
CA ILE A 725 18.00 -44.44 27.61
C ILE A 725 17.47 -43.02 27.77
N GLU A 726 17.75 -42.42 28.91
CA GLU A 726 17.50 -41.00 29.19
C GLU A 726 18.72 -40.16 28.75
N TYR A 727 18.67 -39.64 27.52
CA TYR A 727 19.74 -38.84 26.91
C TYR A 727 19.73 -37.39 27.43
N VAL A 728 20.14 -37.23 28.69
CA VAL A 728 20.08 -35.97 29.46
C VAL A 728 21.23 -35.94 30.47
N GLY A 729 21.80 -34.76 30.75
CA GLY A 729 22.77 -34.57 31.84
C GLY A 729 24.22 -34.44 31.38
N LEU A 730 25.16 -34.99 32.16
CA LEU A 730 26.61 -34.90 31.88
C LEU A 730 27.15 -36.14 31.17
N GLU A 731 26.63 -37.33 31.50
CA GLU A 731 27.03 -38.66 30.97
C GLU A 731 26.68 -38.90 29.49
N ARG A 732 26.18 -37.87 28.78
CA ARG A 732 25.70 -37.95 27.39
C ARG A 732 26.73 -38.53 26.42
N ALA A 733 28.03 -38.28 26.62
CA ALA A 733 29.08 -38.86 25.78
C ALA A 733 29.08 -40.41 25.82
N GLU A 734 28.89 -41.00 27.00
CA GLU A 734 28.84 -42.46 27.20
C GLU A 734 27.48 -43.04 26.76
N GLN A 735 26.40 -42.29 26.95
CA GLN A 735 25.05 -42.69 26.53
C GLN A 735 24.95 -42.87 25.01
N ARG A 736 25.61 -42.03 24.21
CA ARG A 736 25.62 -42.14 22.73
C ARG A 736 26.21 -43.44 22.21
N ALA A 737 27.22 -44.00 22.91
CA ALA A 737 27.85 -45.26 22.50
C ALA A 737 26.86 -46.44 22.54
N LYS A 738 25.78 -46.34 23.32
CA LYS A 738 24.76 -47.38 23.53
C LYS A 738 23.54 -47.22 22.63
N PHE A 739 23.49 -46.19 21.77
CA PHE A 739 22.33 -45.92 20.91
C PHE A 739 22.00 -47.10 19.97
N ALA A 740 22.99 -47.83 19.48
CA ALA A 740 22.78 -49.01 18.63
C ALA A 740 22.20 -50.24 19.38
N GLU A 741 22.15 -50.20 20.72
CA GLU A 741 21.64 -51.27 21.60
C GLU A 741 20.28 -50.89 22.24
N THR A 742 19.71 -49.75 21.85
CA THR A 742 18.60 -49.09 22.55
C THR A 742 17.39 -48.92 21.64
N ASP A 743 16.22 -49.46 22.03
CA ASP A 743 14.98 -49.28 21.25
C ASP A 743 14.50 -47.82 21.31
N LEU A 744 14.55 -47.19 22.50
CA LEU A 744 13.96 -45.88 22.78
C LEU A 744 14.91 -44.92 23.51
N ILE A 745 15.20 -43.77 22.89
CA ILE A 745 16.02 -42.70 23.46
C ILE A 745 15.10 -41.53 23.82
N LEU A 746 15.02 -41.17 25.10
CA LEU A 746 14.28 -40.00 25.60
C LEU A 746 15.22 -38.80 25.74
N THR A 747 14.92 -37.66 25.12
CA THR A 747 15.71 -36.42 25.29
C THR A 747 14.86 -35.16 25.34
N THR A 748 15.48 -34.00 25.58
CA THR A 748 14.79 -32.71 25.58
C THR A 748 15.10 -31.87 24.36
N TYR A 749 14.16 -31.00 23.95
CA TYR A 749 14.41 -29.92 22.98
C TYR A 749 15.65 -29.07 23.32
N GLY A 750 15.94 -28.88 24.62
CA GLY A 750 17.12 -28.15 25.09
C GLY A 750 18.44 -28.94 24.95
N THR A 751 18.38 -30.27 25.02
CA THR A 751 19.50 -31.18 24.74
C THR A 751 19.74 -31.27 23.23
N LEU A 752 18.69 -31.59 22.46
CA LEU A 752 18.71 -31.67 21.00
C LEU A 752 19.37 -30.43 20.37
N ARG A 753 18.95 -29.23 20.77
CA ARG A 753 19.50 -27.97 20.25
C ARG A 753 20.99 -27.77 20.54
N ARG A 754 21.55 -28.43 21.56
CA ARG A 754 22.98 -28.36 21.91
C ARG A 754 23.79 -29.40 21.14
N ASP A 755 23.24 -30.61 21.03
CA ASP A 755 23.98 -31.80 20.58
C ASP A 755 23.69 -32.16 19.12
N ILE A 756 22.92 -31.35 18.39
CA ILE A 756 22.52 -31.64 17.01
C ILE A 756 23.71 -31.82 16.06
N LEU A 757 24.87 -31.24 16.35
CA LEU A 757 26.09 -31.48 15.57
C LEU A 757 26.58 -32.94 15.63
N GLU A 758 26.16 -33.68 16.65
CA GLU A 758 26.45 -35.11 16.86
C GLU A 758 25.24 -35.96 16.45
N LEU A 759 24.02 -35.51 16.78
CA LEU A 759 22.77 -36.26 16.50
C LEU A 759 22.34 -36.23 15.02
N LYS A 760 22.79 -35.27 14.21
CA LYS A 760 22.45 -35.16 12.77
C LYS A 760 23.01 -36.30 11.90
N ASP A 761 24.07 -36.95 12.38
CA ASP A 761 24.79 -38.00 11.65
C ASP A 761 24.36 -39.41 12.09
N VAL A 762 23.51 -39.51 13.13
CA VAL A 762 22.85 -40.76 13.55
C VAL A 762 21.58 -40.96 12.72
N GLN A 763 21.42 -42.16 12.18
CA GLN A 763 20.17 -42.59 11.54
C GLN A 763 19.24 -43.19 12.62
N PHE A 764 18.09 -42.58 12.84
CA PHE A 764 17.04 -43.09 13.72
C PHE A 764 15.97 -43.85 12.91
N ASP A 765 15.19 -44.70 13.57
CA ASP A 765 14.04 -45.34 12.95
C ASP A 765 12.84 -44.38 12.95
N TYR A 766 12.35 -44.04 14.15
CA TYR A 766 11.42 -42.93 14.39
C TYR A 766 12.12 -41.74 15.05
N VAL A 767 11.76 -40.52 14.64
CA VAL A 767 11.91 -39.32 15.49
C VAL A 767 10.54 -38.77 15.84
N VAL A 768 10.25 -38.69 17.13
CA VAL A 768 9.00 -38.14 17.66
C VAL A 768 9.27 -36.81 18.36
N LEU A 769 8.45 -35.80 18.06
CA LEU A 769 8.41 -34.54 18.78
C LEU A 769 7.12 -34.48 19.59
N ASP A 770 7.22 -34.58 20.92
CA ASP A 770 6.08 -34.44 21.83
C ASP A 770 5.92 -32.99 22.30
N GLU A 771 4.68 -32.53 22.42
CA GLU A 771 4.33 -31.10 22.49
C GLU A 771 5.01 -30.30 21.36
N ALA A 772 4.80 -30.75 20.11
CA ALA A 772 5.44 -30.25 18.88
C ALA A 772 5.27 -28.74 18.61
N GLN A 773 4.35 -28.04 19.29
CA GLN A 773 4.26 -26.59 19.29
C GLN A 773 5.57 -25.90 19.73
N ALA A 774 6.49 -26.62 20.38
CA ALA A 774 7.87 -26.19 20.64
C ALA A 774 8.67 -25.81 19.38
N ILE A 775 8.36 -26.38 18.20
CA ILE A 775 9.06 -26.10 16.93
C ILE A 775 8.29 -25.18 15.97
N LYS A 776 7.13 -24.63 16.35
CA LYS A 776 6.25 -23.90 15.43
C LYS A 776 6.90 -22.70 14.71
N ASN A 777 7.86 -22.03 15.35
CA ASN A 777 8.65 -20.98 14.71
C ASN A 777 9.85 -21.57 13.93
N ALA A 778 9.70 -21.65 12.60
CA ALA A 778 10.71 -22.13 11.65
C ALA A 778 12.06 -21.37 11.69
N GLY A 779 12.08 -20.13 12.19
CA GLY A 779 13.31 -19.36 12.40
C GLY A 779 14.11 -19.79 13.63
N SER A 780 13.48 -20.48 14.58
CA SER A 780 14.08 -20.85 15.86
C SER A 780 15.22 -21.88 15.73
N GLN A 781 16.19 -21.81 16.64
CA GLN A 781 17.28 -22.79 16.72
C GLN A 781 16.76 -24.22 16.98
N ILE A 782 15.64 -24.37 17.70
CA ILE A 782 15.06 -25.69 18.01
C ILE A 782 14.44 -26.29 16.74
N ALA A 783 13.59 -25.54 16.03
CA ALA A 783 13.01 -25.99 14.76
C ALA A 783 14.07 -26.26 13.68
N LYS A 784 15.19 -25.50 13.68
CA LYS A 784 16.34 -25.79 12.82
C LYS A 784 17.05 -27.08 13.23
N ALA A 785 17.22 -27.34 14.53
CA ALA A 785 17.85 -28.55 15.02
C ALA A 785 17.00 -29.82 14.72
N SER A 786 15.69 -29.80 14.97
CA SER A 786 14.82 -30.95 14.72
C SER A 786 14.82 -31.41 13.26
N ARG A 787 14.92 -30.48 12.30
CA ARG A 787 14.97 -30.80 10.85
C ARG A 787 16.28 -31.42 10.38
N LEU A 788 17.37 -31.27 11.14
CA LEU A 788 18.67 -31.87 10.83
C LEU A 788 18.80 -33.32 11.29
N LEU A 789 17.84 -33.85 12.06
CA LEU A 789 17.79 -35.26 12.43
C LEU A 789 17.47 -36.13 11.20
N ARG A 790 18.09 -37.31 11.12
CA ARG A 790 17.81 -38.31 10.09
C ARG A 790 16.95 -39.43 10.69
N ALA A 791 15.85 -39.74 10.02
CA ALA A 791 14.87 -40.72 10.48
C ALA A 791 14.19 -41.36 9.28
N HIS A 792 13.79 -42.62 9.39
CA HIS A 792 12.89 -43.23 8.39
C HIS A 792 11.47 -42.69 8.53
N GLN A 793 10.99 -42.55 9.76
CA GLN A 793 9.64 -42.08 10.07
C GLN A 793 9.69 -40.91 11.06
N ARG A 794 8.71 -40.00 10.97
CA ARG A 794 8.68 -38.77 11.77
C ARG A 794 7.28 -38.49 12.28
N LEU A 795 7.15 -38.25 13.59
CA LEU A 795 5.85 -38.08 14.24
C LEU A 795 5.84 -36.82 15.09
N ALA A 796 4.78 -36.00 14.96
CA ALA A 796 4.52 -34.87 15.83
C ALA A 796 3.33 -35.21 16.72
N LEU A 797 3.51 -35.22 18.03
CA LEU A 797 2.41 -35.29 18.99
C LEU A 797 2.11 -33.87 19.47
N SER A 798 0.84 -33.46 19.45
CA SER A 798 0.43 -32.17 20.02
C SER A 798 -0.79 -32.31 20.90
N GLY A 799 -0.78 -31.65 22.06
CA GLY A 799 -1.96 -31.47 22.91
C GLY A 799 -2.89 -30.36 22.45
N THR A 800 -2.35 -29.38 21.72
CA THR A 800 -3.10 -28.25 21.14
C THR A 800 -2.90 -28.29 19.62
N PRO A 801 -3.94 -28.58 18.82
CA PRO A 801 -3.84 -28.59 17.35
C PRO A 801 -3.42 -27.19 16.86
N ILE A 802 -2.61 -27.14 15.80
CA ILE A 802 -1.80 -25.98 15.37
C ILE A 802 -2.61 -24.66 15.38
N GLU A 803 -2.46 -23.90 16.47
CA GLU A 803 -3.60 -23.13 16.99
C GLU A 803 -4.08 -21.94 16.15
N ASN A 804 -3.23 -21.34 15.29
CA ASN A 804 -3.47 -19.96 14.81
C ASN A 804 -2.97 -19.60 13.41
N HIS A 805 -1.94 -20.25 12.87
CA HIS A 805 -1.33 -19.82 11.61
C HIS A 805 -0.98 -21.00 10.72
N VAL A 806 -1.31 -20.89 9.43
CA VAL A 806 -0.84 -21.82 8.40
C VAL A 806 0.71 -21.84 8.33
N GLY A 807 1.37 -20.71 8.66
CA GLY A 807 2.83 -20.66 8.82
C GLY A 807 3.40 -21.47 10.01
N ASP A 808 2.62 -21.75 11.06
CA ASP A 808 3.04 -22.67 12.14
C ASP A 808 2.95 -24.14 11.66
N LEU A 809 2.02 -24.48 10.74
CA LEU A 809 1.96 -25.79 10.08
C LEU A 809 3.26 -26.07 9.31
N TRP A 810 3.74 -25.11 8.50
CA TRP A 810 4.94 -25.31 7.67
C TRP A 810 6.16 -25.75 8.48
N SER A 811 6.37 -25.18 9.66
CA SER A 811 7.52 -25.54 10.51
C SER A 811 7.45 -26.98 11.04
N ILE A 812 6.24 -27.48 11.30
CA ILE A 812 6.00 -28.85 11.73
C ILE A 812 6.07 -29.79 10.53
N PHE A 813 5.46 -29.44 9.39
CA PHE A 813 5.46 -30.26 8.19
C PHE A 813 6.83 -30.38 7.51
N GLU A 814 7.64 -29.32 7.49
CA GLU A 814 9.05 -29.40 7.07
C GLU A 814 9.90 -30.27 8.02
N PHE A 815 9.48 -30.46 9.27
CA PHE A 815 10.02 -31.54 10.10
C PHE A 815 9.48 -32.91 9.67
N LEU A 816 8.17 -33.08 9.50
CA LEU A 816 7.54 -34.38 9.21
C LEU A 816 7.91 -34.95 7.83
N ASN A 817 7.71 -34.18 6.77
CA ASN A 817 7.98 -34.52 5.38
C ASN A 817 8.80 -33.37 4.75
N PRO A 818 10.13 -33.37 4.90
CA PRO A 818 10.99 -32.29 4.38
C PRO A 818 10.77 -32.03 2.89
N GLY A 819 10.65 -30.76 2.50
CA GLY A 819 10.41 -30.35 1.12
C GLY A 819 8.97 -30.50 0.62
N MET A 820 8.09 -31.24 1.32
CA MET A 820 6.70 -31.50 0.90
C MET A 820 5.92 -30.21 0.60
N LEU A 821 6.09 -29.18 1.44
CA LEU A 821 5.46 -27.86 1.30
C LEU A 821 6.37 -26.81 0.65
N GLY A 822 7.45 -27.25 -0.01
CA GLY A 822 8.35 -26.39 -0.76
C GLY A 822 9.03 -25.30 0.09
N ARG A 823 9.50 -24.25 -0.57
CA ARG A 823 10.21 -23.14 0.10
C ARG A 823 9.26 -22.31 0.96
N ALA A 824 9.65 -22.09 2.22
CA ALA A 824 8.94 -21.22 3.18
C ALA A 824 8.63 -19.79 2.70
N SER A 825 9.26 -19.30 1.63
CA SER A 825 8.93 -18.03 0.98
C SER A 825 7.67 -18.14 0.10
N VAL A 826 7.56 -19.18 -0.72
CA VAL A 826 6.40 -19.43 -1.60
C VAL A 826 5.21 -19.76 -0.73
N PHE A 827 5.36 -20.72 0.19
CA PHE A 827 4.29 -21.11 1.10
C PHE A 827 3.73 -19.92 1.89
N LYS A 828 4.60 -18.99 2.35
CA LYS A 828 4.14 -17.76 3.03
C LYS A 828 3.43 -16.76 2.12
N LEU A 829 3.71 -16.72 0.83
CA LEU A 829 3.05 -15.78 -0.09
C LEU A 829 1.56 -16.11 -0.17
N HIS A 830 1.22 -17.38 -0.40
CA HIS A 830 -0.17 -17.85 -0.49
C HIS A 830 -0.83 -18.08 0.89
N ALA A 831 -0.05 -18.39 1.94
CA ALA A 831 -0.59 -18.62 3.29
C ALA A 831 -0.74 -17.37 4.17
N ALA A 832 -0.26 -16.20 3.73
CA ALA A 832 -0.38 -14.95 4.47
C ALA A 832 -1.49 -14.03 3.96
N ASP A 833 -2.01 -14.25 2.75
CA ASP A 833 -3.11 -13.46 2.22
C ASP A 833 -4.44 -13.93 2.81
N SER A 834 -4.99 -13.14 3.72
CA SER A 834 -6.11 -13.54 4.57
C SER A 834 -7.46 -13.60 3.84
N GLN A 835 -7.54 -13.12 2.59
CA GLN A 835 -8.77 -13.12 1.81
C GLN A 835 -9.00 -14.41 1.02
N ASP A 836 -7.96 -15.16 0.62
CA ASP A 836 -8.13 -16.37 -0.17
C ASP A 836 -8.63 -17.54 0.70
N ALA A 837 -9.95 -17.76 0.70
CA ALA A 837 -10.57 -18.91 1.36
C ALA A 837 -10.41 -20.23 0.56
N HIS A 838 -10.11 -20.15 -0.73
CA HIS A 838 -9.97 -21.31 -1.61
C HIS A 838 -8.63 -22.02 -1.37
N SER A 839 -7.49 -21.32 -1.47
CA SER A 839 -6.16 -21.92 -1.23
C SER A 839 -6.04 -22.59 0.14
N ARG A 840 -6.66 -22.00 1.18
CA ARG A 840 -6.71 -22.59 2.52
C ARG A 840 -7.51 -23.89 2.58
N LYS A 841 -8.63 -23.99 1.85
CA LYS A 841 -9.45 -25.20 1.77
C LYS A 841 -8.68 -26.31 1.04
N THR A 842 -8.10 -26.01 -0.12
CA THR A 842 -7.29 -26.94 -0.92
C THR A 842 -6.11 -27.49 -0.12
N LEU A 843 -5.36 -26.63 0.58
CA LEU A 843 -4.28 -27.05 1.47
C LEU A 843 -4.78 -27.90 2.65
N SER A 844 -5.93 -27.55 3.25
CA SER A 844 -6.51 -28.34 4.35
C SER A 844 -6.95 -29.73 3.90
N GLN A 845 -7.40 -29.88 2.65
CA GLN A 845 -7.74 -31.18 2.07
C GLN A 845 -6.47 -32.00 1.79
N ALA A 846 -5.46 -31.40 1.16
CA ALA A 846 -4.16 -32.04 0.90
C ALA A 846 -3.44 -32.52 2.16
N LEU A 847 -3.55 -31.77 3.27
CA LEU A 847 -2.91 -32.11 4.55
C LEU A 847 -3.71 -33.13 5.40
N LYS A 848 -4.97 -33.42 5.07
CA LYS A 848 -5.85 -34.29 5.87
C LYS A 848 -5.24 -35.68 6.18
N PRO A 849 -4.64 -36.44 5.23
CA PRO A 849 -4.10 -37.77 5.52
C PRO A 849 -2.99 -37.77 6.57
N PHE A 850 -2.26 -36.67 6.66
CA PHE A 850 -1.10 -36.50 7.54
C PHE A 850 -1.45 -35.94 8.93
N ILE A 851 -2.73 -35.69 9.24
CA ILE A 851 -3.17 -35.16 10.55
C ILE A 851 -4.36 -35.97 11.09
N LEU A 852 -4.12 -36.77 12.14
CA LEU A 852 -5.18 -37.39 12.93
C LEU A 852 -5.49 -36.52 14.14
N ARG A 853 -6.73 -36.00 14.22
CA ARG A 853 -7.24 -35.20 15.33
C ARG A 853 -8.63 -35.69 15.72
N ARG A 854 -8.80 -36.07 16.99
CA ARG A 854 -10.09 -36.43 17.60
C ARG A 854 -10.27 -35.72 18.94
N THR A 855 -11.49 -35.31 19.26
CA THR A 855 -11.82 -34.63 20.53
C THR A 855 -12.32 -35.61 21.60
N LYS A 856 -12.21 -35.24 22.88
CA LYS A 856 -12.75 -36.04 24.00
C LYS A 856 -14.24 -36.35 23.83
N LYS A 857 -15.02 -35.41 23.28
CA LYS A 857 -16.47 -35.55 23.08
C LYS A 857 -16.83 -36.60 22.02
N GLU A 858 -15.99 -36.79 21.00
CA GLU A 858 -16.18 -37.82 19.99
C GLU A 858 -15.90 -39.22 20.56
N VAL A 859 -14.74 -39.40 21.19
CA VAL A 859 -14.15 -40.74 21.41
C VAL A 859 -14.09 -41.21 22.86
N ALA A 860 -14.25 -40.33 23.85
CA ALA A 860 -14.06 -40.63 25.27
C ALA A 860 -15.34 -40.40 26.09
N LYS A 861 -16.46 -40.93 25.60
CA LYS A 861 -17.82 -40.83 26.19
C LYS A 861 -17.98 -41.44 27.59
N GLU A 862 -16.96 -42.15 28.06
CA GLU A 862 -16.85 -42.77 29.39
C GLU A 862 -16.14 -41.86 30.42
N LEU A 863 -15.62 -40.70 30.02
CA LEU A 863 -15.14 -39.70 30.97
C LEU A 863 -16.33 -39.04 31.70
N PRO A 864 -16.25 -38.84 33.03
CA PRO A 864 -17.19 -37.96 33.74
C PRO A 864 -17.16 -36.54 33.17
N ASP A 865 -18.29 -35.84 33.24
CA ASP A 865 -18.35 -34.43 32.82
C ASP A 865 -17.35 -33.55 33.59
N LYS A 866 -16.95 -32.44 32.95
CA LYS A 866 -16.27 -31.33 33.63
C LYS A 866 -17.20 -30.13 33.73
N PHE A 867 -17.26 -29.52 34.91
CA PHE A 867 -18.00 -28.30 35.18
C PHE A 867 -17.01 -27.14 35.31
N GLU A 868 -17.13 -26.11 34.48
CA GLU A 868 -16.27 -24.92 34.51
C GLU A 868 -17.09 -23.70 34.94
N GLN A 869 -16.71 -23.06 36.05
CA GLN A 869 -17.40 -21.89 36.60
C GLN A 869 -16.42 -20.76 36.92
N THR A 870 -16.85 -19.52 36.67
CA THR A 870 -16.16 -18.31 37.15
C THR A 870 -16.73 -17.91 38.51
N ILE A 871 -15.87 -17.76 39.50
CA ILE A 871 -16.17 -17.18 40.80
C ILE A 871 -15.72 -15.71 40.75
N HIS A 872 -16.70 -14.80 40.79
CA HIS A 872 -16.43 -13.37 40.84
C HIS A 872 -16.14 -12.96 42.28
N CYS A 873 -14.95 -12.41 42.52
CA CYS A 873 -14.50 -11.95 43.84
C CYS A 873 -14.66 -10.43 43.96
N ASP A 874 -15.23 -9.95 45.05
CA ASP A 874 -15.44 -8.52 45.32
C ASP A 874 -14.37 -7.96 46.26
N MET A 875 -13.68 -6.89 45.87
CA MET A 875 -12.55 -6.35 46.63
C MET A 875 -12.95 -5.65 47.94
N GLY A 876 -12.23 -5.96 49.01
CA GLY A 876 -12.22 -5.15 50.24
C GLY A 876 -11.66 -3.73 50.00
N THR A 877 -12.02 -2.78 50.89
CA THR A 877 -11.81 -1.34 50.67
C THR A 877 -10.35 -0.95 50.38
N GLU A 878 -9.39 -1.49 51.14
CA GLU A 878 -7.97 -1.17 50.95
C GLU A 878 -7.40 -1.75 49.65
N GLN A 879 -7.81 -2.96 49.26
CA GLN A 879 -7.41 -3.56 47.98
C GLN A 879 -8.01 -2.79 46.80
N ARG A 880 -9.31 -2.44 46.87
CA ARG A 880 -10.04 -1.63 45.88
C ARG A 880 -9.34 -0.28 45.66
N LYS A 881 -9.03 0.43 46.75
CA LYS A 881 -8.34 1.72 46.74
C LYS A 881 -6.94 1.62 46.11
N LEU A 882 -6.12 0.65 46.55
CA LEU A 882 -4.79 0.42 45.97
C LEU A 882 -4.87 0.13 44.46
N TYR A 883 -5.85 -0.66 44.03
CA TYR A 883 -6.08 -0.97 42.62
C TYR A 883 -6.46 0.30 41.83
N ASP A 884 -7.33 1.16 42.36
CA ASP A 884 -7.76 2.40 41.69
C ASP A 884 -6.65 3.44 41.57
N GLU A 885 -5.86 3.65 42.63
CA GLU A 885 -4.69 4.55 42.61
C GLU A 885 -3.68 4.10 41.53
N LEU A 886 -3.48 2.80 41.37
CA LEU A 886 -2.64 2.23 40.30
C LEU A 886 -3.28 2.34 38.91
N ARG A 887 -4.59 2.07 38.79
CA ARG A 887 -5.33 2.16 37.52
C ARG A 887 -5.26 3.57 36.96
N GLU A 888 -5.56 4.58 37.76
CA GLU A 888 -5.55 5.97 37.30
C GLU A 888 -4.14 6.47 37.00
N HIS A 889 -3.14 6.10 37.81
CA HIS A 889 -1.74 6.39 37.53
C HIS A 889 -1.29 5.85 36.15
N TYR A 890 -1.59 4.59 35.86
CA TYR A 890 -1.25 4.00 34.56
C TYR A 890 -2.11 4.55 33.42
N ARG A 891 -3.40 4.82 33.63
CA ARG A 891 -4.30 5.44 32.64
C ARG A 891 -3.79 6.80 32.20
N ALA A 892 -3.48 7.70 33.14
CA ALA A 892 -2.94 9.02 32.85
C ALA A 892 -1.57 8.96 32.15
N SER A 893 -0.67 8.09 32.65
CA SER A 893 0.69 7.92 32.09
C SER A 893 0.68 7.35 30.67
N LEU A 894 -0.12 6.30 30.42
CA LEU A 894 -0.17 5.60 29.14
C LEU A 894 -0.89 6.39 28.05
N LEU A 895 -2.05 7.01 28.34
CA LEU A 895 -2.75 7.83 27.35
C LEU A 895 -1.85 8.99 26.89
N GLY A 896 -1.25 9.70 27.86
CA GLY A 896 -0.30 10.78 27.57
C GLY A 896 0.99 10.32 26.87
N ALA A 897 1.42 9.08 27.02
CA ALA A 897 2.58 8.53 26.29
C ALA A 897 2.20 8.11 24.85
N ILE A 898 1.11 7.37 24.68
CA ILE A 898 0.71 6.80 23.38
C ILE A 898 0.37 7.90 22.38
N SER A 899 -0.30 8.99 22.81
CA SER A 899 -0.58 10.15 21.95
C SER A 899 0.66 10.93 21.50
N ARG A 900 1.82 10.76 22.16
CA ARG A 900 3.09 11.43 21.78
C ARG A 900 4.05 10.54 21.01
N ASP A 901 4.19 9.29 21.44
CA ASP A 901 5.23 8.37 20.95
C ASP A 901 4.71 7.23 20.06
N GLY A 902 3.39 7.08 19.97
CA GLY A 902 2.71 6.01 19.25
C GLY A 902 2.70 4.68 20.01
N LEU A 903 1.67 3.87 19.75
CA LEU A 903 1.44 2.63 20.48
C LEU A 903 2.62 1.64 20.37
N GLY A 904 3.31 1.61 19.22
CA GLY A 904 4.44 0.72 18.94
C GLY A 904 5.63 0.88 19.90
N LYS A 905 5.94 2.12 20.35
CA LYS A 905 6.99 2.35 21.36
C LYS A 905 6.48 2.06 22.77
N SER A 906 5.22 2.41 23.04
CA SER A 906 4.61 2.36 24.38
C SER A 906 4.29 0.94 24.87
N LYS A 907 4.36 -0.09 24.00
CA LYS A 907 3.97 -1.48 24.32
C LYS A 907 4.63 -2.07 25.58
N MET A 908 5.86 -1.67 25.91
CA MET A 908 6.54 -2.16 27.12
C MET A 908 5.89 -1.64 28.41
N HIS A 909 5.55 -0.34 28.46
CA HIS A 909 4.87 0.27 29.61
C HIS A 909 3.43 -0.23 29.76
N VAL A 910 2.75 -0.49 28.64
CA VAL A 910 1.43 -1.16 28.63
C VAL A 910 1.52 -2.55 29.29
N LEU A 911 2.52 -3.35 28.92
CA LEU A 911 2.72 -4.68 29.50
C LEU A 911 3.08 -4.63 30.99
N GLU A 912 3.84 -3.63 31.42
CA GLU A 912 4.12 -3.38 32.83
C GLU A 912 2.85 -3.01 33.61
N ALA A 913 2.05 -2.07 33.12
CA ALA A 913 0.78 -1.67 33.73
C ALA A 913 -0.18 -2.85 33.90
N LEU A 914 -0.41 -3.62 32.83
CA LEU A 914 -1.27 -4.81 32.86
C LEU A 914 -0.73 -5.88 33.83
N LEU A 915 0.59 -6.02 33.96
CA LEU A 915 1.20 -6.91 34.96
C LEU A 915 0.95 -6.42 36.39
N ARG A 916 1.11 -5.12 36.67
CA ARG A 916 0.91 -4.56 38.02
C ARG A 916 -0.56 -4.56 38.45
N LEU A 917 -1.48 -4.27 37.55
CA LEU A 917 -2.92 -4.33 37.83
C LEU A 917 -3.37 -5.78 38.12
N ARG A 918 -2.85 -6.78 37.38
CA ARG A 918 -3.10 -8.20 37.69
C ARG A 918 -2.49 -8.64 39.03
N GLN A 919 -1.33 -8.09 39.40
CA GLN A 919 -0.76 -8.29 40.73
C GLN A 919 -1.64 -7.70 41.84
N ALA A 920 -2.12 -6.46 41.70
CA ALA A 920 -3.06 -5.84 42.65
C ALA A 920 -4.39 -6.63 42.77
N ALA A 921 -4.92 -7.11 41.65
CA ALA A 921 -6.14 -7.92 41.61
C ALA A 921 -5.99 -9.26 42.36
N CYS A 922 -4.81 -9.88 42.31
CA CYS A 922 -4.52 -11.11 43.04
C CYS A 922 -4.25 -10.89 44.53
N HIS A 923 -3.34 -9.96 44.91
CA HIS A 923 -3.00 -9.66 46.31
C HIS A 923 -2.12 -8.40 46.45
N PRO A 924 -2.38 -7.49 47.41
CA PRO A 924 -1.51 -6.34 47.69
C PRO A 924 -0.01 -6.70 47.87
N ALA A 925 0.28 -7.75 48.65
CA ALA A 925 1.60 -8.37 48.84
C ALA A 925 2.42 -8.67 47.57
N LEU A 926 1.79 -8.82 46.40
CA LEU A 926 2.50 -9.07 45.13
C LEU A 926 3.20 -7.82 44.57
N LEU A 927 2.83 -6.65 45.07
CA LEU A 927 3.48 -5.37 44.78
C LEU A 927 4.43 -4.95 45.90
N ASP A 928 3.97 -5.05 47.15
CA ASP A 928 4.71 -4.65 48.35
C ASP A 928 4.69 -5.75 49.41
N ARG A 929 5.85 -6.35 49.69
CA ARG A 929 5.98 -7.47 50.64
C ARG A 929 5.72 -7.10 52.10
N GLY A 930 5.54 -5.81 52.44
CA GLY A 930 5.03 -5.42 53.75
C GLY A 930 3.57 -5.83 53.99
N ARG A 931 2.81 -6.09 52.91
CA ARG A 931 1.34 -6.26 52.90
C ARG A 931 0.87 -7.72 52.84
N VAL A 932 1.60 -8.63 53.49
CA VAL A 932 1.28 -10.07 53.53
C VAL A 932 0.11 -10.38 54.48
N GLU A 933 -0.25 -9.44 55.35
CA GLU A 933 -1.38 -9.54 56.28
C GLU A 933 -2.64 -8.78 55.79
N ASP A 934 -2.54 -8.03 54.68
CA ASP A 934 -3.68 -7.42 54.00
C ASP A 934 -4.62 -8.51 53.45
N SER A 935 -5.93 -8.42 53.73
CA SER A 935 -6.95 -9.29 53.13
C SER A 935 -6.96 -9.20 51.60
N SER A 936 -7.21 -10.33 50.91
CA SER A 936 -7.44 -10.36 49.47
C SER A 936 -8.68 -11.18 49.16
N ALA A 937 -9.59 -10.58 48.40
CA ALA A 937 -10.87 -11.19 48.02
C ALA A 937 -10.73 -12.58 47.36
N LYS A 938 -9.59 -12.85 46.68
CA LYS A 938 -9.30 -14.16 46.11
C LYS A 938 -8.84 -15.19 47.13
N LEU A 939 -8.12 -14.79 48.17
CA LEU A 939 -7.77 -15.72 49.26
C LEU A 939 -9.01 -16.00 50.11
N ASP A 940 -9.81 -14.98 50.39
CA ASP A 940 -11.03 -15.13 51.18
C ASP A 940 -12.03 -16.08 50.48
N ALA A 941 -12.25 -15.90 49.18
CA ALA A 941 -13.06 -16.81 48.36
C ALA A 941 -12.43 -18.21 48.16
N LEU A 942 -11.09 -18.30 48.04
CA LEU A 942 -10.40 -19.59 47.94
C LEU A 942 -10.55 -20.39 49.23
N PHE A 943 -10.27 -19.78 50.39
CA PHE A 943 -10.32 -20.49 51.66
C PHE A 943 -11.74 -20.86 52.07
N LEU A 944 -12.75 -20.03 51.76
CA LEU A 944 -14.16 -20.41 51.96
C LEU A 944 -14.47 -21.76 51.30
N HIS A 945 -14.10 -21.95 50.02
CA HIS A 945 -14.34 -23.19 49.31
C HIS A 945 -13.35 -24.31 49.63
N LEU A 946 -12.10 -24.00 49.99
CA LEU A 946 -11.16 -25.04 50.42
C LEU A 946 -11.56 -25.62 51.78
N ASP A 947 -12.00 -24.80 52.73
CA ASP A 947 -12.40 -25.27 54.06
C ASP A 947 -13.65 -26.19 53.93
N GLU A 948 -14.63 -25.84 53.08
CA GLU A 948 -15.77 -26.72 52.69
C GLU A 948 -15.30 -28.08 52.10
N LEU A 949 -14.42 -28.05 51.10
CA LEU A 949 -13.97 -29.26 50.39
C LEU A 949 -13.05 -30.16 51.21
N LEU A 950 -12.31 -29.60 52.15
CA LEU A 950 -11.44 -30.34 53.06
C LEU A 950 -12.26 -31.14 54.08
N ASP A 951 -13.33 -30.56 54.62
CA ASP A 951 -14.27 -31.25 55.52
C ASP A 951 -15.02 -32.39 54.81
N GLU A 952 -15.32 -32.24 53.51
CA GLU A 952 -15.88 -33.31 52.67
C GLU A 952 -14.86 -34.38 52.22
N GLY A 953 -13.57 -34.19 52.48
CA GLY A 953 -12.50 -35.12 52.08
C GLY A 953 -12.17 -35.14 50.58
N HIS A 954 -12.49 -34.05 49.87
CA HIS A 954 -12.16 -33.87 48.45
C HIS A 954 -10.69 -33.47 48.23
N LYS A 955 -10.19 -33.60 47.00
CA LYS A 955 -8.80 -33.32 46.63
C LYS A 955 -8.70 -32.24 45.57
N ALA A 956 -8.01 -31.15 45.90
CA ALA A 956 -7.97 -29.94 45.09
C ALA A 956 -6.57 -29.59 44.56
N LEU A 957 -6.51 -29.20 43.28
CA LEU A 957 -5.34 -28.54 42.69
C LEU A 957 -5.53 -27.02 42.74
N VAL A 958 -4.49 -26.27 43.11
CA VAL A 958 -4.52 -24.79 43.11
C VAL A 958 -3.43 -24.26 42.19
N PHE A 959 -3.86 -23.56 41.13
CA PHE A 959 -3.01 -23.05 40.06
C PHE A 959 -2.90 -21.52 40.08
N SER A 960 -1.68 -21.03 39.84
CA SER A 960 -1.40 -19.59 39.65
C SER A 960 -0.21 -19.39 38.71
N GLN A 961 -0.18 -18.29 37.96
CA GLN A 961 1.00 -17.89 37.18
C GLN A 961 2.11 -17.26 38.03
N PHE A 962 1.77 -16.80 39.25
CA PHE A 962 2.66 -16.11 40.16
C PHE A 962 3.11 -17.05 41.29
N THR A 963 4.36 -17.52 41.25
CA THR A 963 4.93 -18.35 42.35
C THR A 963 4.97 -17.61 43.69
N SER A 964 4.95 -16.28 43.68
CA SER A 964 4.75 -15.45 44.87
C SER A 964 3.31 -15.51 45.40
N MET A 965 2.28 -15.65 44.56
CA MET A 965 0.89 -15.85 45.01
C MET A 965 0.75 -17.21 45.68
N LEU A 966 1.30 -18.27 45.07
CA LEU A 966 1.39 -19.59 45.70
C LEU A 966 2.22 -19.58 47.00
N SER A 967 3.12 -18.61 47.19
CA SER A 967 3.84 -18.46 48.46
C SER A 967 2.95 -17.89 49.56
N ILE A 968 2.16 -16.85 49.26
CA ILE A 968 1.17 -16.30 50.20
C ILE A 968 0.11 -17.35 50.56
N VAL A 969 -0.31 -18.19 49.59
CA VAL A 969 -1.22 -19.32 49.85
C VAL A 969 -0.59 -20.36 50.79
N ARG A 970 0.70 -20.68 50.64
CA ARG A 970 1.43 -21.55 51.58
C ARG A 970 1.47 -20.98 52.98
N ASP A 971 1.86 -19.72 53.13
CA ASP A 971 1.91 -19.06 54.44
C ASP A 971 0.54 -19.12 55.16
N HIS A 972 -0.57 -19.07 54.40
CA HIS A 972 -1.94 -19.19 54.92
C HIS A 972 -2.43 -20.63 55.18
N LEU A 973 -1.85 -21.63 54.51
CA LEU A 973 -2.10 -23.07 54.78
C LEU A 973 -1.28 -23.55 55.97
N ASP A 974 0.00 -23.15 56.05
CA ASP A 974 0.91 -23.43 57.17
C ASP A 974 0.32 -22.90 58.49
N ARG A 975 -0.23 -21.67 58.47
CA ARG A 975 -0.95 -21.06 59.61
C ARG A 975 -2.21 -21.83 60.04
N ARG A 976 -2.88 -22.54 59.11
CA ARG A 976 -4.05 -23.40 59.38
C ARG A 976 -3.68 -24.84 59.74
N GLY A 977 -2.42 -25.25 59.56
CA GLY A 977 -1.97 -26.63 59.73
C GLY A 977 -2.41 -27.59 58.62
N VAL A 978 -2.85 -27.08 57.46
CA VAL A 978 -3.34 -27.90 56.35
C VAL A 978 -2.18 -28.48 55.54
N VAL A 979 -2.23 -29.78 55.25
CA VAL A 979 -1.19 -30.49 54.50
C VAL A 979 -1.35 -30.28 52.98
N TYR A 980 -0.25 -29.96 52.31
CA TYR A 980 -0.21 -29.79 50.86
C TYR A 980 1.14 -30.24 50.25
N GLU A 981 1.16 -30.41 48.92
CA GLU A 981 2.38 -30.49 48.11
C GLU A 981 2.57 -29.23 47.25
N TYR A 982 3.80 -28.96 46.78
CA TYR A 982 4.14 -27.75 46.01
C TYR A 982 5.05 -28.05 44.81
N LEU A 983 4.68 -27.58 43.61
CA LEU A 983 5.43 -27.81 42.37
C LEU A 983 5.61 -26.54 41.51
N ASP A 984 6.88 -26.20 41.26
CA ASP A 984 7.27 -25.07 40.43
C ASP A 984 8.41 -25.38 39.42
N GLY A 985 8.96 -24.32 38.82
CA GLY A 985 10.09 -24.40 37.90
C GLY A 985 11.40 -24.92 38.55
N GLN A 986 11.56 -24.77 39.86
CA GLN A 986 12.77 -25.11 40.62
C GLN A 986 12.69 -26.48 41.31
N THR A 987 11.48 -26.99 41.60
CA THR A 987 11.24 -28.32 42.18
C THR A 987 12.03 -29.41 41.42
N ARG A 988 12.99 -30.06 42.11
CA ARG A 988 13.84 -31.11 41.55
C ARG A 988 13.14 -32.46 41.50
N ASN A 989 12.76 -33.00 42.67
CA ASN A 989 12.12 -34.33 42.80
C ASN A 989 10.61 -34.24 42.61
N ARG A 990 10.16 -33.68 41.48
CA ARG A 990 8.74 -33.45 41.15
C ARG A 990 7.88 -34.69 41.33
N GLN A 991 8.44 -35.85 40.99
CA GLN A 991 7.71 -37.11 41.07
C GLN A 991 7.31 -37.47 42.50
N LYS A 992 8.15 -37.22 43.51
CA LYS A 992 7.80 -37.53 44.91
C LYS A 992 6.56 -36.74 45.36
N CYS A 993 6.42 -35.49 44.90
CA CYS A 993 5.25 -34.66 45.16
C CYS A 993 3.99 -35.22 44.49
N VAL A 994 4.11 -35.68 43.23
CA VAL A 994 2.99 -36.28 42.47
C VAL A 994 2.56 -37.63 43.06
N ASP A 995 3.51 -38.51 43.37
CA ASP A 995 3.24 -39.81 44.00
C ASP A 995 2.63 -39.64 45.39
N ARG A 996 3.11 -38.66 46.18
CA ARG A 996 2.50 -38.33 47.46
C ARG A 996 1.07 -37.85 47.26
N PHE A 997 0.84 -36.78 46.49
CA PHE A 997 -0.52 -36.25 46.29
C PHE A 997 -1.52 -37.31 45.77
N GLN A 998 -1.10 -38.21 44.87
CA GLN A 998 -2.01 -39.23 44.36
C GLN A 998 -2.28 -40.40 45.33
N ASN A 999 -1.28 -40.86 46.09
CA ASN A 999 -1.40 -42.08 46.90
C ASN A 999 -1.58 -41.84 48.42
N ASP A 1000 -1.22 -40.66 48.94
CA ASP A 1000 -1.30 -40.28 50.35
C ASP A 1000 -2.69 -39.65 50.64
N PRO A 1001 -3.59 -40.30 51.41
CA PRO A 1001 -4.89 -39.72 51.75
C PRO A 1001 -4.76 -38.39 52.51
N ASP A 1002 -3.75 -38.29 53.38
CA ASP A 1002 -3.50 -37.15 54.27
C ASP A 1002 -2.90 -35.93 53.52
N CYS A 1003 -2.80 -36.00 52.19
CA CYS A 1003 -2.36 -34.91 51.32
C CYS A 1003 -3.50 -34.45 50.39
N PRO A 1004 -4.43 -33.59 50.87
CA PRO A 1004 -5.61 -33.17 50.10
C PRO A 1004 -5.34 -32.07 49.06
N LEU A 1005 -4.25 -31.30 49.20
CA LEU A 1005 -3.95 -30.13 48.36
C LEU A 1005 -2.66 -30.25 47.55
N PHE A 1006 -2.66 -29.71 46.33
CA PHE A 1006 -1.46 -29.54 45.51
C PHE A 1006 -1.39 -28.13 44.89
N LEU A 1007 -0.39 -27.35 45.29
CA LEU A 1007 -0.13 -26.02 44.77
C LEU A 1007 0.82 -26.11 43.57
N ILE A 1008 0.37 -25.68 42.38
CA ILE A 1008 1.11 -25.87 41.13
C ILE A 1008 1.19 -24.57 40.33
N SER A 1009 2.40 -24.12 39.99
CA SER A 1009 2.53 -22.97 39.06
C SER A 1009 2.06 -23.35 37.65
N LEU A 1010 1.23 -22.51 37.01
CA LEU A 1010 0.64 -22.78 35.68
C LEU A 1010 1.71 -23.20 34.64
N LYS A 1011 2.86 -22.51 34.63
CA LYS A 1011 3.99 -22.81 33.74
C LYS A 1011 4.68 -24.15 34.00
N ALA A 1012 4.56 -24.72 35.20
CA ALA A 1012 5.10 -26.04 35.52
C ALA A 1012 4.05 -27.15 35.30
N GLY A 1013 2.78 -26.88 35.66
CA GLY A 1013 1.65 -27.79 35.44
C GLY A 1013 1.28 -28.01 33.96
N GLY A 1014 1.63 -27.07 33.08
CA GLY A 1014 1.42 -27.20 31.63
C GLY A 1014 2.03 -28.46 30.99
N PHE A 1015 2.99 -29.11 31.64
CA PHE A 1015 3.67 -30.29 31.09
C PHE A 1015 3.23 -31.63 31.71
N GLY A 1016 2.18 -32.20 31.13
CA GLY A 1016 1.86 -33.64 31.07
C GLY A 1016 1.57 -34.44 32.34
N LEU A 1017 1.80 -33.91 33.55
CA LEU A 1017 1.54 -34.61 34.83
C LEU A 1017 0.17 -35.30 34.87
N ASN A 1018 0.09 -36.52 35.42
CA ASN A 1018 -1.20 -37.18 35.68
C ASN A 1018 -1.64 -36.88 37.12
N LEU A 1019 -2.84 -36.33 37.31
CA LEU A 1019 -3.36 -35.88 38.60
C LEU A 1019 -4.83 -36.30 38.80
N THR A 1020 -5.19 -37.50 38.36
CA THR A 1020 -6.56 -38.05 38.43
C THR A 1020 -7.08 -38.31 39.85
N ALA A 1021 -6.24 -38.18 40.87
CA ALA A 1021 -6.66 -38.25 42.28
C ALA A 1021 -7.37 -36.97 42.78
N ALA A 1022 -7.27 -35.86 42.05
CA ALA A 1022 -8.05 -34.66 42.32
C ALA A 1022 -9.46 -34.76 41.69
N ASP A 1023 -10.39 -34.01 42.23
CA ASP A 1023 -11.72 -33.73 41.68
C ASP A 1023 -11.96 -32.21 41.49
N TYR A 1024 -11.28 -31.38 42.27
CA TYR A 1024 -11.41 -29.92 42.21
C TYR A 1024 -10.15 -29.23 41.66
N VAL A 1025 -10.34 -28.14 40.91
CA VAL A 1025 -9.27 -27.34 40.28
C VAL A 1025 -9.57 -25.86 40.44
N PHE A 1026 -8.73 -25.14 41.18
CA PHE A 1026 -8.82 -23.69 41.37
C PHE A 1026 -7.77 -22.97 40.50
N LEU A 1027 -8.22 -22.01 39.69
CA LEU A 1027 -7.38 -21.10 38.90
C LEU A 1027 -7.44 -19.71 39.56
N LEU A 1028 -6.38 -19.33 40.27
CA LEU A 1028 -6.31 -18.09 41.06
C LEU A 1028 -6.14 -16.83 40.20
N ASP A 1029 -5.74 -16.97 38.94
CA ASP A 1029 -5.50 -15.85 38.03
C ASP A 1029 -5.67 -16.26 36.54
N PRO A 1030 -6.35 -15.46 35.71
CA PRO A 1030 -6.56 -15.78 34.29
C PRO A 1030 -5.29 -15.57 33.46
N TRP A 1031 -5.12 -16.38 32.42
CA TRP A 1031 -3.93 -16.41 31.57
C TRP A 1031 -4.26 -16.11 30.10
N TRP A 1032 -3.46 -15.24 29.46
CA TRP A 1032 -3.75 -14.68 28.12
C TRP A 1032 -4.01 -15.70 27.00
N ASN A 1033 -3.54 -16.95 27.11
CA ASN A 1033 -3.97 -18.04 26.21
C ASN A 1033 -4.86 -19.03 27.00
N PRO A 1034 -6.18 -19.12 26.71
CA PRO A 1034 -7.09 -20.02 27.43
C PRO A 1034 -6.69 -21.50 27.28
N ALA A 1035 -5.97 -21.89 26.21
CA ALA A 1035 -5.48 -23.25 26.05
C ALA A 1035 -4.53 -23.70 27.18
N VAL A 1036 -3.82 -22.78 27.85
CA VAL A 1036 -2.96 -23.09 29.01
C VAL A 1036 -3.78 -23.39 30.26
N GLU A 1037 -4.94 -22.75 30.42
CA GLU A 1037 -5.89 -23.05 31.50
C GLU A 1037 -6.58 -24.39 31.25
N SER A 1038 -7.09 -24.62 30.04
CA SER A 1038 -7.65 -25.92 29.62
C SER A 1038 -6.64 -27.05 29.82
N GLN A 1039 -5.38 -26.83 29.41
CA GLN A 1039 -4.28 -27.78 29.62
C GLN A 1039 -4.03 -28.09 31.11
N ALA A 1040 -4.27 -27.14 32.03
CA ALA A 1040 -4.16 -27.36 33.47
C ALA A 1040 -5.36 -28.15 34.04
N ILE A 1041 -6.58 -27.86 33.59
CA ILE A 1041 -7.79 -28.63 33.95
C ILE A 1041 -7.68 -30.08 33.42
N ASP A 1042 -7.16 -30.25 32.20
CA ASP A 1042 -6.83 -31.54 31.58
C ASP A 1042 -5.55 -32.20 32.16
N ARG A 1043 -5.18 -31.88 33.40
CA ARG A 1043 -4.36 -32.73 34.29
C ARG A 1043 -5.21 -33.67 35.13
N THR A 1044 -6.40 -33.21 35.53
CA THR A 1044 -7.37 -33.89 36.39
C THR A 1044 -8.45 -34.57 35.57
N HIS A 1045 -8.95 -33.88 34.53
CA HIS A 1045 -9.92 -34.42 33.58
C HIS A 1045 -9.23 -35.30 32.53
N ARG A 1046 -8.85 -36.52 32.94
CA ARG A 1046 -8.09 -37.50 32.15
C ARG A 1046 -8.66 -38.91 32.29
N ILE A 1047 -8.29 -39.78 31.35
CA ILE A 1047 -8.62 -41.21 31.41
C ILE A 1047 -8.06 -41.81 32.71
N GLY A 1048 -8.94 -42.47 33.48
CA GLY A 1048 -8.66 -42.92 34.85
C GLY A 1048 -9.30 -42.04 35.94
N GLN A 1049 -9.84 -40.87 35.59
CA GLN A 1049 -10.75 -40.10 36.44
C GLN A 1049 -12.09 -40.84 36.58
N THR A 1050 -12.62 -40.93 37.80
CA THR A 1050 -13.91 -41.59 38.12
C THR A 1050 -14.94 -40.62 38.70
N LYS A 1051 -14.54 -39.42 39.09
CA LYS A 1051 -15.40 -38.36 39.64
C LYS A 1051 -15.62 -37.24 38.60
N GLN A 1052 -16.72 -36.51 38.74
CA GLN A 1052 -16.96 -35.26 38.02
C GLN A 1052 -15.88 -34.23 38.38
N VAL A 1053 -15.35 -33.49 37.40
CA VAL A 1053 -14.25 -32.53 37.63
C VAL A 1053 -14.78 -31.11 37.67
N PHE A 1054 -14.56 -30.41 38.78
CA PHE A 1054 -15.00 -29.03 38.99
C PHE A 1054 -13.81 -28.08 38.84
N ALA A 1055 -13.92 -27.10 37.94
CA ALA A 1055 -12.88 -26.12 37.65
C ALA A 1055 -13.38 -24.69 37.88
N TYR A 1056 -12.83 -24.05 38.92
CA TYR A 1056 -13.20 -22.71 39.37
C TYR A 1056 -12.16 -21.67 38.97
N ARG A 1057 -12.57 -20.61 38.27
CA ARG A 1057 -11.73 -19.45 37.92
C ARG A 1057 -12.05 -18.29 38.86
N LEU A 1058 -11.09 -17.85 39.67
CA LEU A 1058 -11.26 -16.69 40.56
C LEU A 1058 -10.89 -15.41 39.82
N ILE A 1059 -11.85 -14.50 39.66
CA ILE A 1059 -11.71 -13.25 38.89
C ILE A 1059 -12.24 -12.10 39.74
N CYS A 1060 -11.44 -11.05 39.94
CA CYS A 1060 -11.92 -9.87 40.67
C CYS A 1060 -12.78 -8.97 39.77
N ARG A 1061 -13.99 -8.60 40.23
CA ARG A 1061 -14.90 -7.67 39.53
C ARG A 1061 -14.28 -6.28 39.35
N ASP A 1062 -14.69 -5.57 38.30
CA ASP A 1062 -14.24 -4.21 38.01
C ASP A 1062 -12.70 -4.09 37.93
N THR A 1063 -12.06 -5.14 37.39
CA THR A 1063 -10.61 -5.20 37.14
C THR A 1063 -10.25 -5.64 35.72
N VAL A 1064 -8.98 -5.45 35.39
CA VAL A 1064 -8.31 -5.96 34.19
C VAL A 1064 -8.45 -7.48 34.01
N GLU A 1065 -8.67 -8.25 35.07
CA GLU A 1065 -8.84 -9.70 34.97
C GLU A 1065 -10.20 -10.08 34.35
N GLU A 1066 -11.25 -9.38 34.75
CA GLU A 1066 -12.58 -9.52 34.16
C GLU A 1066 -12.57 -9.08 32.70
N LYS A 1067 -11.84 -8.01 32.37
CA LYS A 1067 -11.65 -7.56 30.98
C LYS A 1067 -10.80 -8.51 30.14
N ILE A 1068 -9.84 -9.21 30.74
CA ILE A 1068 -9.11 -10.32 30.10
C ILE A 1068 -10.06 -11.49 29.82
N ALA A 1069 -10.96 -11.85 30.74
CA ALA A 1069 -11.93 -12.92 30.54
C ALA A 1069 -13.01 -12.56 29.50
N GLU A 1070 -13.47 -11.30 29.47
CA GLU A 1070 -14.32 -10.79 28.38
C GLU A 1070 -13.63 -10.94 27.01
N LEU A 1071 -12.34 -10.58 26.90
CA LEU A 1071 -11.57 -10.71 25.67
C LEU A 1071 -11.30 -12.18 25.30
N GLN A 1072 -11.06 -13.06 26.29
CA GLN A 1072 -10.97 -14.51 26.09
C GLN A 1072 -12.28 -15.07 25.50
N SER A 1073 -13.45 -14.73 26.07
CA SER A 1073 -14.75 -15.21 25.55
C SER A 1073 -15.00 -14.65 24.16
N LYS A 1074 -14.98 -13.32 23.99
CA LYS A 1074 -15.20 -12.66 22.69
C LYS A 1074 -14.33 -13.26 21.59
N LYS A 1075 -13.06 -13.61 21.87
CA LYS A 1075 -12.19 -14.30 20.90
C LYS A 1075 -12.45 -15.80 20.74
N ARG A 1076 -12.85 -16.53 21.78
CA ARG A 1076 -13.22 -17.96 21.65
C ARG A 1076 -14.48 -18.10 20.81
N ASP A 1077 -15.49 -17.29 21.12
CA ASP A 1077 -16.76 -17.25 20.40
C ASP A 1077 -16.55 -16.83 18.92
N LEU A 1078 -15.58 -15.93 18.65
CA LEU A 1078 -15.14 -15.62 17.28
C LEU A 1078 -14.32 -16.74 16.62
N ALA A 1079 -13.49 -17.48 17.37
CA ALA A 1079 -12.61 -18.51 16.84
C ALA A 1079 -13.34 -19.82 16.51
N ASP A 1080 -14.36 -20.16 17.30
CA ASP A 1080 -15.28 -21.26 17.02
C ASP A 1080 -16.18 -20.95 15.81
N ALA A 1081 -16.49 -19.67 15.56
CA ALA A 1081 -17.18 -19.21 14.35
C ALA A 1081 -16.25 -19.00 13.13
N ILE A 1082 -14.98 -18.64 13.36
CA ILE A 1082 -13.98 -18.27 12.35
C ILE A 1082 -12.62 -18.84 12.77
N LEU A 1083 -12.26 -20.01 12.23
CA LEU A 1083 -11.03 -20.78 12.54
C LEU A 1083 -9.70 -20.13 12.05
N GLN A 1084 -9.56 -18.79 12.12
CA GLN A 1084 -8.54 -18.00 11.39
C GLN A 1084 -8.10 -16.68 12.08
N ALA A 1085 -8.05 -16.54 13.42
CA ALA A 1085 -7.77 -15.24 14.07
C ALA A 1085 -6.76 -15.26 15.24
N ASP A 1086 -5.79 -14.33 15.22
CA ASP A 1086 -4.66 -14.21 16.17
C ASP A 1086 -5.02 -14.22 17.68
N ASN A 1087 -4.77 -15.33 18.36
CA ASN A 1087 -4.75 -15.48 19.83
C ASN A 1087 -3.59 -14.75 20.52
N ASN A 1088 -2.66 -14.13 19.78
CA ASN A 1088 -1.56 -13.38 20.38
C ASN A 1088 -2.00 -11.96 20.77
N ILE A 1089 -2.98 -11.88 21.68
CA ILE A 1089 -3.75 -10.67 22.08
C ILE A 1089 -2.86 -9.42 22.14
N ILE A 1090 -1.77 -9.49 22.90
CA ILE A 1090 -0.78 -8.42 23.12
C ILE A 1090 -0.22 -7.79 21.82
N LYS A 1091 -0.12 -8.55 20.72
CA LYS A 1091 0.32 -8.02 19.43
C LYS A 1091 -0.77 -7.18 18.75
N THR A 1092 -2.01 -7.65 18.78
CA THR A 1092 -3.16 -7.09 18.06
C THR A 1092 -4.00 -6.09 18.87
N LEU A 1093 -3.73 -5.89 20.17
CA LEU A 1093 -4.36 -4.84 20.99
C LEU A 1093 -4.40 -3.48 20.27
N THR A 1094 -5.61 -2.99 20.05
CA THR A 1094 -5.94 -1.66 19.52
C THR A 1094 -5.96 -0.60 20.63
N MET A 1095 -6.17 0.67 20.27
CA MET A 1095 -6.42 1.73 21.26
C MET A 1095 -7.75 1.53 22.01
N GLU A 1096 -8.74 0.92 21.37
CA GLU A 1096 -10.05 0.63 21.96
C GLU A 1096 -9.94 -0.50 23.00
N ASP A 1097 -9.26 -1.60 22.64
CA ASP A 1097 -8.95 -2.69 23.58
C ASP A 1097 -8.18 -2.18 24.82
N LEU A 1098 -7.25 -1.25 24.63
CA LEU A 1098 -6.46 -0.68 25.72
C LEU A 1098 -7.24 0.31 26.58
N THR A 1099 -8.16 1.05 25.98
CA THR A 1099 -9.08 1.94 26.72
C THR A 1099 -10.09 1.11 27.54
N MET A 1100 -10.49 -0.05 27.03
CA MET A 1100 -11.34 -1.05 27.69
C MET A 1100 -10.60 -1.85 28.78
N LEU A 1101 -9.34 -2.21 28.58
CA LEU A 1101 -8.51 -2.87 29.62
C LEU A 1101 -8.11 -1.94 30.77
N LEU A 1102 -8.26 -0.62 30.59
CA LEU A 1102 -7.92 0.43 31.56
C LEU A 1102 -9.14 1.28 31.96
N SER A 1103 -10.37 0.86 31.62
CA SER A 1103 -11.63 1.49 32.08
C SER A 1103 -11.96 1.15 33.52
#